data_AF-A0A7J7GYE5-F1
#
_entry.id   AF-A0A7J7GYE5-F1
#
_cell.length_a   1.000
_cell.length_b   1.000
_cell.length_c   1.000
_cell.angle_alpha   90.00
_cell.angle_beta   90.00
_cell.angle_gamma   90.00
#
_symmetry.space_group_name_H-M   'P 1'
#
loop_
_entity.id
_entity.type
_entity.pdbx_description
1 polymer ?
#
loop_
_entity_poly.entity_id
_entity_poly.type
_entity_poly.pdbx_seq_one_letter_code
_entity_poly.pdbx_strand_id
1 'polypeptide(L)'
;MESSLFSIETLVKKIKEEMFTNFDLYSFVSKSAYDTAWLAMIPSTQHCDHPMFKGCLDWILNNQKEEGFWGELDSNGVPTIDSLPATLACMVALKMWNVGGTNIKKGLAFVHENEEMLLREKQHNLPRWFAIVFPAMVELAQETGFDVADNLNGVLSHVFYKRQQILKMDGLVDNYHYHPLLSYLEALPSTSDIDRQVIVKQLSDDGSLFQSPSATAYAFMATKDRKCKEYLQSLVRRCPHGVPPMYPMDEEIVKLCLVNQILVLGLAESYKKQGLQGTNLNFIPAKIYKDSLTFRLLRMHGYNFVACAGSFCWFIHHEDILAHIENNSGCFMSAMFNVYRATDLTFSGEYELEEARSFSRKLLEKNMMLRNEEDDLVMITNFRTLIILLLYRSNMSYTFHGLLEWIILIIGFGLKQVTPILFGLQSLLIQVKPVVNTKLQNIRLSCLHNDKLMKLAVENYKFRQSIYQNELEEVKRYVWWSKDWCLSDMGFGREKTTYCYFAVAVSNNLPYDSIIRLIVAKSAILITVADDFFDMKGSLKELKYLTEAVQRSDGNGLSGHGKIIFDALEDLVSDIGNKHLHQQGSDITKNLKDIETFASWFVEATWSNNGYIPSMHEYLDIGAISIATHTIVLPASCFLNPKLPNPKLKCSQTITKLLMVTTRLLNDVQSYQKERLDGKTNLVLIHFKGYPQSEIEDSVAYVKEILEEKKRELLEHALMDDRFNDLPKPCKLLHLSCLKVFRMFFNSSNLFDSNTELLDDVKKAIYIPPEYQISKPSKPILPFPSKSEKKLSKVQAHQVCHFAKYVGDRAARSAHRGPGVAPLGASGAAPRRG
;
A
#
# COMPACT_ATOMS: atom_id res chain seq x y z
N MET A 1 -4.56 -23.48 -22.42
CA MET A 1 -3.63 -22.39 -22.09
C MET A 1 -3.66 -21.25 -23.10
N GLU A 2 -3.70 -21.50 -24.42
CA GLU A 2 -3.69 -20.43 -25.43
C GLU A 2 -4.94 -19.52 -25.41
N SER A 3 -6.14 -20.10 -25.25
CA SER A 3 -7.40 -19.33 -25.17
C SER A 3 -7.47 -18.37 -23.96
N SER A 4 -6.93 -18.78 -22.80
CA SER A 4 -6.84 -17.93 -21.61
C SER A 4 -5.81 -16.81 -21.74
N LEU A 5 -4.67 -17.09 -22.38
CA LEU A 5 -3.63 -16.08 -22.65
C LEU A 5 -4.17 -14.99 -23.59
N PHE A 6 -4.86 -15.37 -24.67
CA PHE A 6 -5.48 -14.42 -25.60
C PHE A 6 -6.53 -13.52 -24.91
N SER A 7 -7.32 -14.09 -23.98
CA SER A 7 -8.28 -13.33 -23.17
C SER A 7 -7.60 -12.31 -22.26
N ILE A 8 -6.51 -12.70 -21.60
CA ILE A 8 -5.69 -11.80 -20.75
C ILE A 8 -5.08 -10.68 -21.60
N GLU A 9 -4.47 -11.00 -22.73
CA GLU A 9 -3.86 -10.02 -23.64
C GLU A 9 -4.88 -9.01 -24.19
N THR A 10 -6.08 -9.48 -24.54
CA THR A 10 -7.18 -8.63 -24.99
C THR A 10 -7.64 -7.68 -23.90
N LEU A 11 -7.75 -8.16 -22.66
CA LEU A 11 -8.15 -7.34 -21.51
C LEU A 11 -7.06 -6.34 -21.10
N VAL A 12 -5.78 -6.73 -21.18
CA VAL A 12 -4.63 -5.83 -21.00
C VAL A 12 -4.65 -4.72 -22.03
N LYS A 13 -4.87 -5.05 -23.30
CA LYS A 13 -4.95 -4.04 -24.39
C LYS A 13 -6.09 -3.05 -24.13
N LYS A 14 -7.27 -3.55 -23.78
CA LYS A 14 -8.44 -2.71 -23.46
C LYS A 14 -8.19 -1.78 -22.27
N ILE A 15 -7.57 -2.29 -21.20
CA ILE A 15 -7.23 -1.50 -20.01
C ILE A 15 -6.17 -0.45 -20.35
N LYS A 16 -5.17 -0.79 -21.15
CA LYS A 16 -4.16 0.17 -21.62
C LYS A 16 -4.79 1.29 -22.43
N GLU A 17 -5.72 0.96 -23.32
CA GLU A 17 -6.41 1.93 -24.17
C GLU A 17 -7.30 2.88 -23.34
N GLU A 18 -8.05 2.34 -22.37
CA GLU A 18 -8.91 3.10 -21.46
C GLU A 18 -8.11 3.98 -20.47
N MET A 19 -6.95 3.52 -20.00
CA MET A 19 -6.18 4.19 -18.96
C MET A 19 -5.10 5.15 -19.47
N PHE A 20 -4.61 5.02 -20.71
CA PHE A 20 -3.41 5.76 -21.14
C PHE A 20 -3.49 6.50 -22.49
N THR A 21 -4.46 6.20 -23.37
CA THR A 21 -4.52 6.84 -24.71
C THR A 21 -5.41 8.08 -24.79
N ASN A 22 -6.36 8.30 -23.86
CA ASN A 22 -7.20 9.50 -23.75
C ASN A 22 -7.53 9.78 -22.27
N PHE A 23 -6.51 10.04 -21.46
CA PHE A 23 -6.63 10.12 -20.00
C PHE A 23 -7.30 11.43 -19.54
N ASP A 24 -8.64 11.45 -19.48
CA ASP A 24 -9.34 12.49 -18.71
C ASP A 24 -9.39 12.11 -17.24
N LEU A 25 -8.38 12.55 -16.47
CA LEU A 25 -8.24 12.24 -15.05
C LEU A 25 -9.56 12.41 -14.25
N TYR A 26 -10.32 13.46 -14.57
CA TYR A 26 -11.52 13.84 -13.84
C TYR A 26 -12.72 12.91 -14.12
N SER A 27 -12.69 12.08 -15.16
CA SER A 27 -13.70 11.03 -15.35
C SER A 27 -13.57 9.92 -14.32
N PHE A 28 -12.39 9.78 -13.70
CA PHE A 28 -12.11 8.78 -12.69
C PHE A 28 -12.26 9.31 -11.26
N VAL A 29 -12.73 10.53 -11.06
CA VAL A 29 -12.90 11.11 -9.71
C VAL A 29 -14.36 11.02 -9.31
N SER A 30 -14.64 10.50 -8.10
CA SER A 30 -15.98 10.52 -7.54
C SER A 30 -16.50 11.96 -7.43
N LYS A 31 -17.76 12.15 -7.84
CA LYS A 31 -18.43 13.44 -7.77
C LYS A 31 -18.89 13.67 -6.34
N SER A 32 -18.69 14.87 -5.82
CA SER A 32 -19.19 15.27 -4.51
C SER A 32 -20.57 15.91 -4.67
N ALA A 33 -21.59 15.23 -4.17
CA ALA A 33 -22.94 15.78 -4.13
C ALA A 33 -23.02 17.01 -3.21
N TYR A 34 -22.25 16.99 -2.11
CA TYR A 34 -22.15 18.11 -1.18
C TYR A 34 -21.59 19.38 -1.85
N ASP A 35 -20.44 19.27 -2.52
CA ASP A 35 -19.81 20.40 -3.20
C ASP A 35 -20.65 20.87 -4.38
N THR A 36 -21.24 19.93 -5.13
CA THR A 36 -22.16 20.26 -6.24
C THR A 36 -23.37 21.04 -5.74
N ALA A 37 -23.92 20.71 -4.56
CA ALA A 37 -25.00 21.46 -3.92
C ALA A 37 -24.58 22.89 -3.55
N TRP A 38 -23.39 23.09 -2.99
CA TRP A 38 -22.87 24.42 -2.69
C TRP A 38 -22.72 25.31 -3.93
N LEU A 39 -22.27 24.74 -5.05
CA LEU A 39 -22.21 25.47 -6.31
C LEU A 39 -23.60 25.78 -6.87
N ALA A 40 -24.56 24.85 -6.73
CA ALA A 40 -25.94 25.04 -7.15
C ALA A 40 -26.64 26.16 -6.38
N MET A 41 -26.24 26.46 -5.14
CA MET A 41 -26.79 27.55 -4.32
C MET A 41 -26.29 28.95 -4.71
N ILE A 42 -25.31 29.08 -5.61
CA ILE A 42 -24.76 30.39 -5.99
C ILE A 42 -25.77 31.13 -6.88
N PRO A 43 -26.27 32.33 -6.49
CA PRO A 43 -27.18 33.11 -7.33
C PRO A 43 -26.45 33.74 -8.51
N SER A 44 -27.13 33.86 -9.65
CA SER A 44 -26.57 34.53 -10.84
C SER A 44 -26.28 36.00 -10.58
N THR A 45 -25.18 36.49 -11.14
CA THR A 45 -24.76 37.90 -11.04
C THR A 45 -25.66 38.85 -11.84
N GLN A 46 -26.50 38.33 -12.73
CA GLN A 46 -27.42 39.11 -13.58
C GLN A 46 -28.88 39.01 -13.09
N HIS A 47 -29.30 37.85 -12.62
CA HIS A 47 -30.67 37.59 -12.12
C HIS A 47 -30.61 36.74 -10.85
N CYS A 48 -30.96 37.31 -9.70
CA CYS A 48 -30.92 36.61 -8.41
C CYS A 48 -31.87 35.40 -8.34
N ASP A 49 -32.87 35.33 -9.22
CA ASP A 49 -33.90 34.28 -9.24
C ASP A 49 -33.46 32.99 -9.95
N HIS A 50 -32.21 32.93 -10.44
CA HIS A 50 -31.66 31.76 -11.13
C HIS A 50 -30.27 31.39 -10.59
N PRO A 51 -29.92 30.09 -10.56
CA PRO A 51 -28.59 29.66 -10.18
C PRO A 51 -27.55 30.08 -11.23
N MET A 52 -26.37 30.49 -10.77
CA MET A 52 -25.23 30.78 -11.63
C MET A 52 -24.74 29.54 -12.39
N PHE A 53 -24.82 28.37 -11.73
CA PHE A 53 -24.40 27.08 -12.28
C PHE A 53 -25.60 26.13 -12.38
N LYS A 54 -26.50 26.38 -13.33
CA LYS A 54 -27.70 25.56 -13.55
C LYS A 54 -27.39 24.06 -13.71
N GLY A 55 -26.29 23.71 -14.38
CA GLY A 55 -25.87 22.32 -14.56
C GLY A 55 -25.64 21.56 -13.24
N CYS A 56 -25.20 22.24 -12.18
CA CYS A 56 -25.07 21.64 -10.85
C CYS A 56 -26.44 21.31 -10.23
N LEU A 57 -27.42 22.21 -10.38
CA LEU A 57 -28.79 21.98 -9.91
C LEU A 57 -29.46 20.83 -10.67
N ASP A 58 -29.31 20.81 -12.01
CA ASP A 58 -29.82 19.73 -12.86
C ASP A 58 -29.16 18.40 -12.52
N TRP A 59 -27.87 18.38 -12.16
CA TRP A 59 -27.19 17.17 -11.70
C TRP A 59 -27.80 16.64 -10.40
N ILE A 60 -28.05 17.50 -9.41
CA ILE A 60 -28.64 17.09 -8.11
C ILE A 60 -30.01 16.44 -8.33
N LEU A 61 -30.88 17.06 -9.15
CA LEU A 61 -32.21 16.52 -9.48
C LEU A 61 -32.17 15.09 -10.03
N ASN A 62 -31.14 14.79 -10.84
CA ASN A 62 -31.05 13.56 -11.60
C ASN A 62 -30.13 12.49 -10.97
N ASN A 63 -29.49 12.77 -9.84
CA ASN A 63 -28.49 11.86 -9.22
C ASN A 63 -28.84 11.45 -7.78
N GLN A 64 -30.10 11.60 -7.35
CA GLN A 64 -30.58 11.00 -6.11
C GLN A 64 -30.64 9.47 -6.25
N LYS A 65 -30.17 8.74 -5.25
CA LYS A 65 -30.29 7.27 -5.21
C LYS A 65 -31.73 6.84 -4.97
N GLU A 66 -32.07 5.59 -5.25
CA GLU A 66 -33.45 5.09 -5.13
C GLU A 66 -33.98 5.22 -3.70
N GLU A 67 -33.09 5.01 -2.73
CA GLU A 67 -33.31 5.10 -1.29
C GLU A 67 -33.42 6.55 -0.78
N GLY A 68 -33.28 7.55 -1.65
CA GLY A 68 -33.55 8.95 -1.33
C GLY A 68 -32.34 9.79 -0.88
N PHE A 69 -31.16 9.21 -0.74
CA PHE A 69 -29.95 9.96 -0.38
C PHE A 69 -29.14 10.42 -1.59
N TRP A 70 -28.25 11.38 -1.34
CA TRP A 70 -27.12 11.70 -2.21
C TRP A 70 -25.83 11.38 -1.49
N GLY A 71 -24.94 10.67 -2.16
CA GLY A 71 -23.72 10.17 -1.56
C GLY A 71 -23.30 8.86 -2.21
N GLU A 72 -22.30 8.24 -1.60
CA GLU A 72 -21.73 6.98 -2.06
C GLU A 72 -22.19 5.82 -1.17
N LEU A 73 -22.15 4.62 -1.74
CA LEU A 73 -22.30 3.38 -1.00
C LEU A 73 -20.92 2.85 -0.57
N ASP A 74 -20.85 2.16 0.55
CA ASP A 74 -19.67 1.39 0.95
C ASP A 74 -19.59 0.04 0.20
N SER A 75 -18.59 -0.77 0.56
CA SER A 75 -18.40 -2.10 -0.05
C SER A 75 -19.53 -3.09 0.22
N ASN A 76 -20.35 -2.82 1.25
CA ASN A 76 -21.48 -3.64 1.65
C ASN A 76 -22.80 -3.15 1.06
N GLY A 77 -22.76 -2.09 0.24
CA GLY A 77 -23.96 -1.46 -0.31
C GLY A 77 -24.73 -0.62 0.71
N VAL A 78 -24.08 -0.20 1.80
CA VAL A 78 -24.68 0.68 2.83
C VAL A 78 -24.24 2.13 2.56
N PRO A 79 -25.14 3.12 2.69
CA PRO A 79 -24.80 4.54 2.56
C PRO A 79 -23.68 4.95 3.53
N THR A 80 -22.66 5.62 3.03
CA THR A 80 -21.59 6.12 3.90
C THR A 80 -22.03 7.35 4.70
N ILE A 81 -21.36 7.63 5.82
CA ILE A 81 -21.71 8.73 6.75
C ILE A 81 -21.74 10.12 6.08
N ASP A 82 -21.01 10.32 5.00
CA ASP A 82 -21.03 11.53 4.15
C ASP A 82 -22.36 11.74 3.40
N SER A 83 -23.17 10.70 3.26
CA SER A 83 -24.50 10.77 2.65
C SER A 83 -25.45 11.68 3.44
N LEU A 84 -25.27 11.77 4.77
CA LEU A 84 -26.09 12.65 5.63
C LEU A 84 -25.90 14.14 5.28
N PRO A 85 -24.68 14.74 5.42
CA PRO A 85 -24.47 16.14 5.07
C PRO A 85 -24.67 16.42 3.58
N ALA A 86 -24.34 15.48 2.68
CA ALA A 86 -24.57 15.64 1.25
C ALA A 86 -26.07 15.71 0.91
N THR A 87 -26.90 14.86 1.53
CA THR A 87 -28.35 14.86 1.34
C THR A 87 -28.98 16.14 1.86
N LEU A 88 -28.58 16.60 3.06
CA LEU A 88 -29.04 17.88 3.61
C LEU A 88 -28.67 19.06 2.69
N ALA A 89 -27.42 19.13 2.21
CA ALA A 89 -26.98 20.18 1.29
C ALA A 89 -27.78 20.16 -0.03
N CYS A 90 -28.02 18.98 -0.61
CA CYS A 90 -28.82 18.82 -1.82
C CYS A 90 -30.28 19.26 -1.61
N MET A 91 -30.89 18.88 -0.47
CA MET A 91 -32.25 19.29 -0.12
C MET A 91 -32.37 20.82 0.02
N VAL A 92 -31.41 21.46 0.68
CA VAL A 92 -31.34 22.92 0.81
C VAL A 92 -31.23 23.57 -0.56
N ALA A 93 -30.33 23.09 -1.43
CA ALA A 93 -30.18 23.62 -2.79
C ALA A 93 -31.47 23.49 -3.62
N LEU A 94 -32.15 22.35 -3.56
CA LEU A 94 -33.43 22.13 -4.26
C LEU A 94 -34.53 23.05 -3.73
N LYS A 95 -34.61 23.20 -2.41
CA LYS A 95 -35.59 24.07 -1.73
C LYS A 95 -35.38 25.54 -2.07
N MET A 96 -34.13 25.99 -2.11
CA MET A 96 -33.74 27.36 -2.46
C MET A 96 -34.30 27.77 -3.83
N TRP A 97 -34.28 26.88 -4.81
CA TRP A 97 -34.80 27.13 -6.16
C TRP A 97 -36.23 26.63 -6.36
N ASN A 98 -36.88 26.14 -5.31
CA ASN A 98 -38.23 25.58 -5.32
C ASN A 98 -38.45 24.53 -6.43
N VAL A 99 -37.49 23.60 -6.55
CA VAL A 99 -37.53 22.45 -7.48
C VAL A 99 -37.39 21.14 -6.71
N GLY A 100 -37.66 20.00 -7.35
CA GLY A 100 -37.36 18.68 -6.76
C GLY A 100 -38.17 18.31 -5.51
N GLY A 101 -39.43 18.74 -5.40
CA GLY A 101 -40.25 18.49 -4.21
C GLY A 101 -40.38 17.01 -3.82
N THR A 102 -40.42 16.10 -4.81
CA THR A 102 -40.39 14.65 -4.57
C THR A 102 -39.03 14.20 -4.03
N ASN A 103 -37.93 14.72 -4.60
CA ASN A 103 -36.59 14.40 -4.14
C ASN A 103 -36.38 14.86 -2.68
N ILE A 104 -36.85 16.05 -2.32
CA ILE A 104 -36.79 16.59 -0.96
C ILE A 104 -37.50 15.67 0.03
N LYS A 105 -38.72 15.21 -0.29
CA LYS A 105 -39.47 14.29 0.58
C LYS A 105 -38.72 12.97 0.81
N LYS A 106 -38.15 12.40 -0.25
CA LYS A 106 -37.34 11.18 -0.16
C LYS A 106 -36.07 11.37 0.67
N GLY A 107 -35.38 12.50 0.48
CA GLY A 107 -34.18 12.82 1.26
C GLY A 107 -34.46 13.03 2.74
N LEU A 108 -35.58 13.69 3.06
CA LEU A 108 -36.00 13.87 4.46
C LEU A 108 -36.33 12.53 5.12
N ALA A 109 -37.04 11.63 4.41
CA ALA A 109 -37.29 10.27 4.90
C ALA A 109 -35.98 9.52 5.17
N PHE A 110 -35.03 9.56 4.23
CA PHE A 110 -33.72 8.94 4.40
C PHE A 110 -32.98 9.43 5.66
N VAL A 111 -32.92 10.75 5.87
CA VAL A 111 -32.23 11.35 7.03
C VAL A 111 -32.87 10.85 8.33
N HIS A 112 -34.19 10.88 8.45
CA HIS A 112 -34.87 10.38 9.66
C HIS A 112 -34.69 8.88 9.90
N GLU A 113 -34.65 8.07 8.83
CA GLU A 113 -34.57 6.60 8.94
C GLU A 113 -33.15 6.08 9.18
N ASN A 114 -32.10 6.80 8.72
CA ASN A 114 -30.73 6.29 8.70
C ASN A 114 -29.78 7.03 9.65
N GLU A 115 -30.20 8.16 10.23
CA GLU A 115 -29.35 8.94 11.14
C GLU A 115 -28.98 8.18 12.41
N GLU A 116 -29.95 7.54 13.06
CA GLU A 116 -29.69 6.80 14.29
C GLU A 116 -28.78 5.59 14.04
N MET A 117 -28.95 4.91 12.91
CA MET A 117 -28.11 3.78 12.49
C MET A 117 -26.66 4.23 12.23
N LEU A 118 -26.48 5.25 11.38
CA LEU A 118 -25.16 5.72 10.98
C LEU A 118 -24.40 6.44 12.10
N LEU A 119 -25.11 7.01 13.08
CA LEU A 119 -24.50 7.70 14.22
C LEU A 119 -24.28 6.79 15.45
N ARG A 120 -25.13 5.78 15.72
CA ARG A 120 -24.87 4.76 16.77
C ARG A 120 -23.65 3.91 16.46
N GLU A 121 -23.44 3.53 15.20
CA GLU A 121 -22.22 2.81 14.77
C GLU A 121 -20.92 3.63 14.94
N LYS A 122 -21.02 4.95 15.14
CA LYS A 122 -19.88 5.89 15.12
C LYS A 122 -19.75 6.70 16.40
N GLN A 123 -20.52 6.38 17.44
CA GLN A 123 -20.83 7.25 18.57
C GLN A 123 -19.59 7.70 19.36
N HIS A 124 -18.49 6.95 19.29
CA HIS A 124 -17.24 7.26 19.98
C HIS A 124 -16.12 7.83 19.09
N ASN A 125 -16.22 7.77 17.74
CA ASN A 125 -15.11 8.15 16.84
C ASN A 125 -15.50 8.77 15.48
N LEU A 126 -16.23 9.89 15.54
CA LEU A 126 -16.59 10.69 14.36
C LEU A 126 -15.36 11.39 13.71
N PRO A 127 -15.19 11.34 12.37
CA PRO A 127 -14.15 12.10 11.67
C PRO A 127 -14.23 13.61 11.95
N ARG A 128 -13.08 14.30 12.06
CA ARG A 128 -13.00 15.76 12.30
C ARG A 128 -13.87 16.55 11.31
N TRP A 129 -13.73 16.26 10.02
CA TRP A 129 -14.52 16.94 8.98
C TRP A 129 -16.02 16.77 9.17
N PHE A 130 -16.48 15.58 9.57
CA PHE A 130 -17.89 15.30 9.78
C PHE A 130 -18.42 16.05 11.00
N ALA A 131 -17.65 16.06 12.09
CA ALA A 131 -17.97 16.83 13.29
C ALA A 131 -18.09 18.34 13.00
N ILE A 132 -17.37 18.87 12.01
CA ILE A 132 -17.49 20.28 11.60
C ILE A 132 -18.71 20.47 10.67
N VAL A 133 -18.81 19.67 9.61
CA VAL A 133 -19.75 19.88 8.50
C VAL A 133 -21.18 19.48 8.85
N PHE A 134 -21.39 18.32 9.48
CA PHE A 134 -22.74 17.78 9.67
C PHE A 134 -23.60 18.70 10.56
N PRO A 135 -23.14 19.17 11.74
CA PRO A 135 -23.90 20.14 12.53
C PRO A 135 -24.24 21.41 11.76
N ALA A 136 -23.31 21.92 10.95
CA ALA A 136 -23.55 23.11 10.14
C ALA A 136 -24.64 22.90 9.09
N MET A 137 -24.74 21.69 8.52
CA MET A 137 -25.79 21.35 7.56
C MET A 137 -27.15 21.15 8.22
N VAL A 138 -27.18 20.63 9.44
CA VAL A 138 -28.42 20.55 10.24
C VAL A 138 -28.92 21.96 10.55
N GLU A 139 -28.05 22.85 11.03
CA GLU A 139 -28.37 24.27 11.26
C GLU A 139 -28.91 24.93 9.99
N LEU A 140 -28.23 24.75 8.85
CA LEU A 140 -28.63 25.32 7.56
C LEU A 140 -29.99 24.78 7.07
N ALA A 141 -30.25 23.48 7.27
CA ALA A 141 -31.51 22.85 6.89
C ALA A 141 -32.68 23.39 7.73
N GLN A 142 -32.48 23.52 9.05
CA GLN A 142 -33.46 24.11 9.97
C GLN A 142 -33.79 25.56 9.61
N GLU A 143 -32.77 26.38 9.32
CA GLU A 143 -32.94 27.76 8.85
C GLU A 143 -33.74 27.86 7.54
N THR A 144 -33.66 26.82 6.70
CA THR A 144 -34.38 26.73 5.42
C THR A 144 -35.81 26.18 5.58
N GLY A 145 -36.21 25.81 6.80
CA GLY A 145 -37.55 25.33 7.14
C GLY A 145 -37.73 23.82 7.06
N PHE A 146 -36.66 23.04 7.19
CA PHE A 146 -36.73 21.59 7.38
C PHE A 146 -36.81 21.25 8.87
N ASP A 147 -37.75 20.39 9.22
CA ASP A 147 -37.83 19.82 10.56
C ASP A 147 -36.92 18.60 10.65
N VAL A 148 -35.69 18.83 11.11
CA VAL A 148 -34.69 17.77 11.32
C VAL A 148 -34.63 17.40 12.81
N ALA A 149 -35.16 18.22 13.74
CA ALA A 149 -34.77 18.23 15.15
C ALA A 149 -35.60 17.36 16.10
N ASP A 150 -36.85 17.03 15.77
CA ASP A 150 -37.81 16.53 16.77
C ASP A 150 -37.52 15.11 17.34
N ASN A 151 -36.59 14.35 16.74
CA ASN A 151 -36.26 12.97 17.17
C ASN A 151 -34.79 12.75 17.65
N LEU A 152 -33.97 13.79 17.83
CA LEU A 152 -32.48 13.66 17.79
C LEU A 152 -31.67 13.94 19.08
N ASN A 153 -32.28 13.94 20.26
CA ASN A 153 -31.68 14.58 21.44
C ASN A 153 -30.35 13.98 21.98
N GLY A 154 -30.00 12.73 21.70
CA GLY A 154 -28.81 12.08 22.27
C GLY A 154 -27.53 12.23 21.44
N VAL A 155 -27.54 11.74 20.20
CA VAL A 155 -26.31 11.60 19.39
C VAL A 155 -25.91 12.91 18.72
N LEU A 156 -26.88 13.72 18.28
CA LEU A 156 -26.64 15.02 17.70
C LEU A 156 -25.91 15.95 18.69
N SER A 157 -26.34 15.93 19.97
CA SER A 157 -25.70 16.67 21.06
C SER A 157 -24.20 16.34 21.21
N HIS A 158 -23.80 15.08 21.00
CA HIS A 158 -22.39 14.68 21.01
C HIS A 158 -21.60 15.26 19.82
N VAL A 159 -22.16 15.21 18.60
CA VAL A 159 -21.51 15.78 17.40
C VAL A 159 -21.32 17.29 17.57
N PHE A 160 -22.34 18.01 18.04
CA PHE A 160 -22.28 19.45 18.29
C PHE A 160 -21.28 19.81 19.39
N TYR A 161 -21.21 19.01 20.47
CA TYR A 161 -20.20 19.17 21.51
C TYR A 161 -18.77 19.01 20.94
N LYS A 162 -18.54 17.97 20.12
CA LYS A 162 -17.26 17.74 19.45
C LYS A 162 -16.88 18.89 18.51
N ARG A 163 -17.85 19.44 17.75
CA ARG A 163 -17.64 20.65 16.93
C ARG A 163 -17.15 21.83 17.78
N GLN A 164 -17.77 22.07 18.93
CA GLN A 164 -17.35 23.17 19.81
C GLN A 164 -15.94 22.98 20.37
N GLN A 165 -15.54 21.75 20.69
CA GLN A 165 -14.16 21.47 21.10
C GLN A 165 -13.17 21.80 19.98
N ILE A 166 -13.43 21.34 18.76
CA ILE A 166 -12.59 21.60 17.59
C ILE A 166 -12.45 23.11 17.34
N LEU A 167 -13.56 23.84 17.35
CA LEU A 167 -13.57 25.30 17.12
C LEU A 167 -12.86 26.11 18.21
N LYS A 168 -12.77 25.57 19.45
CA LYS A 168 -12.05 26.21 20.56
C LYS A 168 -10.56 25.92 20.54
N MET A 169 -10.16 24.75 20.06
CA MET A 169 -8.77 24.30 20.05
C MET A 169 -8.00 24.74 18.81
N ASP A 170 -8.66 24.84 17.65
CA ASP A 170 -8.01 25.07 16.36
C ASP A 170 -7.94 26.57 16.01
N GLY A 171 -6.80 27.01 15.48
CA GLY A 171 -6.65 28.34 14.88
C GLY A 171 -7.41 28.47 13.54
N LEU A 172 -7.80 29.71 13.17
CA LEU A 172 -8.45 29.99 11.88
C LEU A 172 -7.53 29.74 10.68
N VAL A 173 -6.22 29.91 10.86
CA VAL A 173 -5.17 29.72 9.85
C VAL A 173 -4.11 28.79 10.45
N ASP A 174 -3.56 27.90 9.65
CA ASP A 174 -2.46 27.02 10.03
C ASP A 174 -1.19 27.38 9.25
N ASN A 175 -0.07 27.53 9.95
CA ASN A 175 1.24 27.85 9.36
C ASN A 175 1.87 26.65 8.63
N TYR A 176 1.36 25.43 8.85
CA TYR A 176 1.87 24.17 8.28
C TYR A 176 0.92 23.53 7.28
N HIS A 177 -0.04 24.30 6.75
CA HIS A 177 -0.97 23.87 5.71
C HIS A 177 -1.77 22.59 6.05
N TYR A 178 -2.02 22.32 7.33
CA TYR A 178 -3.06 21.38 7.75
C TYR A 178 -4.43 22.06 7.61
N HIS A 179 -5.47 21.32 7.17
CA HIS A 179 -6.79 21.87 6.81
C HIS A 179 -7.32 22.85 7.86
N PRO A 180 -7.08 24.16 7.67
CA PRO A 180 -7.37 25.13 8.70
C PRO A 180 -8.89 25.21 8.84
N LEU A 181 -9.41 25.79 9.92
CA LEU A 181 -10.87 25.96 10.02
C LEU A 181 -11.45 26.70 8.81
N LEU A 182 -10.69 27.61 8.19
CA LEU A 182 -11.05 28.27 6.93
C LEU A 182 -11.20 27.34 5.73
N SER A 183 -10.57 26.15 5.74
CA SER A 183 -10.93 25.15 4.74
C SER A 183 -12.41 24.85 4.81
N TYR A 184 -13.05 24.82 5.99
CA TYR A 184 -14.48 24.64 6.27
C TYR A 184 -15.29 25.91 6.38
N LEU A 185 -14.91 26.97 5.66
CA LEU A 185 -15.54 28.29 5.76
C LEU A 185 -17.08 28.27 5.69
N GLU A 186 -17.66 27.44 4.83
CA GLU A 186 -19.11 27.25 4.64
C GLU A 186 -19.81 26.56 5.82
N ALA A 187 -19.06 25.84 6.65
CA ALA A 187 -19.52 25.10 7.82
C ALA A 187 -19.13 25.76 9.15
N LEU A 188 -18.52 26.94 9.14
CA LEU A 188 -18.23 27.69 10.36
C LEU A 188 -19.51 28.35 10.92
N PRO A 189 -19.64 28.49 12.26
CA PRO A 189 -20.80 29.14 12.86
C PRO A 189 -20.99 30.57 12.39
N SER A 190 -22.24 31.02 12.32
CA SER A 190 -22.60 32.42 11.99
C SER A 190 -22.07 33.45 12.99
N THR A 191 -21.65 33.02 14.18
CA THR A 191 -21.03 33.83 15.23
C THR A 191 -19.54 34.05 15.03
N SER A 192 -18.90 33.30 14.14
CA SER A 192 -17.50 33.48 13.75
C SER A 192 -17.40 34.66 12.78
N ASP A 193 -17.23 35.87 13.32
CA ASP A 193 -17.06 37.11 12.52
C ASP A 193 -15.70 37.09 11.81
N ILE A 194 -15.66 36.52 10.61
CA ILE A 194 -14.44 36.38 9.81
C ILE A 194 -14.38 37.52 8.79
N ASP A 195 -13.34 38.36 8.91
CA ASP A 195 -13.12 39.47 7.99
C ASP A 195 -12.95 38.99 6.54
N ARG A 196 -13.66 39.65 5.61
CA ARG A 196 -13.57 39.42 4.17
C ARG A 196 -12.13 39.56 3.66
N GLN A 197 -11.33 40.46 4.24
CA GLN A 197 -9.92 40.62 3.88
C GLN A 197 -9.09 39.38 4.26
N VAL A 198 -9.42 38.71 5.36
CA VAL A 198 -8.75 37.47 5.77
C VAL A 198 -9.06 36.36 4.78
N ILE A 199 -10.32 36.23 4.33
CA ILE A 199 -10.71 35.25 3.31
C ILE A 199 -9.93 35.49 2.01
N VAL A 200 -9.89 36.74 1.52
CA VAL A 200 -9.18 37.08 0.26
C VAL A 200 -7.68 36.84 0.35
N LYS A 201 -7.06 37.12 1.51
CA LYS A 201 -5.62 36.86 1.74
C LYS A 201 -5.25 35.38 1.70
N GLN A 202 -6.20 34.48 1.94
CA GLN A 202 -5.99 33.04 1.98
C GLN A 202 -6.34 32.34 0.65
N LEU A 203 -6.75 33.10 -0.38
CA LEU A 203 -6.99 32.53 -1.70
C LEU A 203 -5.68 32.09 -2.34
N SER A 204 -5.69 30.89 -2.91
CA SER A 204 -4.60 30.38 -3.72
C SER A 204 -4.49 31.13 -5.05
N ASP A 205 -3.38 30.93 -5.77
CA ASP A 205 -3.15 31.59 -7.06
C ASP A 205 -4.23 31.26 -8.11
N ASP A 206 -4.80 30.06 -8.02
CA ASP A 206 -5.90 29.59 -8.86
C ASP A 206 -7.27 30.18 -8.48
N GLY A 207 -7.34 30.95 -7.38
CA GLY A 207 -8.57 31.55 -6.85
C GLY A 207 -9.39 30.64 -5.93
N SER A 208 -8.91 29.44 -5.64
CA SER A 208 -9.55 28.53 -4.69
C SER A 208 -9.23 28.89 -3.24
N LEU A 209 -10.15 28.54 -2.35
CA LEU A 209 -9.87 28.47 -0.92
C LEU A 209 -9.56 27.01 -0.56
N PHE A 210 -8.26 26.71 -0.40
CA PHE A 210 -7.73 25.36 -0.13
C PHE A 210 -8.20 24.28 -1.12
N GLN A 211 -8.34 24.62 -2.41
CA GLN A 211 -8.83 23.72 -3.47
C GLN A 211 -10.22 23.12 -3.21
N SER A 212 -10.97 23.64 -2.23
CA SER A 212 -12.31 23.16 -1.88
C SER A 212 -13.37 23.95 -2.66
N PRO A 213 -14.19 23.28 -3.49
CA PRO A 213 -15.29 23.95 -4.19
C PRO A 213 -16.34 24.54 -3.26
N SER A 214 -16.76 23.83 -2.20
CA SER A 214 -17.72 24.35 -1.21
C SER A 214 -17.19 25.59 -0.46
N ALA A 215 -15.92 25.57 -0.04
CA ALA A 215 -15.29 26.71 0.65
C ALA A 215 -15.25 27.93 -0.28
N THR A 216 -14.85 27.68 -1.53
CA THR A 216 -14.70 28.73 -2.54
C THR A 216 -16.05 29.29 -2.99
N ALA A 217 -17.08 28.45 -3.08
CA ALA A 217 -18.46 28.86 -3.32
C ALA A 217 -18.96 29.82 -2.24
N TYR A 218 -18.75 29.47 -0.97
CA TYR A 218 -19.11 30.35 0.15
C TYR A 218 -18.27 31.64 0.14
N ALA A 219 -16.95 31.54 -0.05
CA ALA A 219 -16.06 32.69 -0.15
C ALA A 219 -16.53 33.65 -1.26
N PHE A 220 -16.86 33.14 -2.44
CA PHE A 220 -17.41 33.95 -3.53
C PHE A 220 -18.73 34.62 -3.14
N MET A 221 -19.65 33.89 -2.49
CA MET A 221 -20.92 34.46 -2.06
C MET A 221 -20.72 35.61 -1.05
N ALA A 222 -19.74 35.49 -0.15
CA ALA A 222 -19.41 36.46 0.89
C ALA A 222 -18.62 37.68 0.39
N THR A 223 -17.64 37.49 -0.51
CA THR A 223 -16.69 38.54 -0.93
C THR A 223 -16.98 39.11 -2.31
N LYS A 224 -17.67 38.35 -3.18
CA LYS A 224 -17.81 38.62 -4.62
C LYS A 224 -16.46 38.71 -5.36
N ASP A 225 -15.42 38.10 -4.81
CA ASP A 225 -14.08 38.14 -5.39
C ASP A 225 -14.02 37.51 -6.80
N ARG A 226 -13.23 38.14 -7.69
CA ARG A 226 -13.12 37.73 -9.09
C ARG A 226 -12.38 36.40 -9.25
N LYS A 227 -11.33 36.13 -8.46
CA LYS A 227 -10.54 34.90 -8.56
C LYS A 227 -11.39 33.69 -8.17
N CYS A 228 -12.20 33.80 -7.10
CA CYS A 228 -13.14 32.73 -6.73
C CYS A 228 -14.12 32.40 -7.87
N LYS A 229 -14.64 33.42 -8.56
CA LYS A 229 -15.54 33.24 -9.71
C LYS A 229 -14.85 32.51 -10.87
N GLU A 230 -13.62 32.90 -11.19
CA GLU A 230 -12.82 32.28 -12.27
C GLU A 230 -12.52 30.81 -11.98
N TYR A 231 -12.14 30.49 -10.74
CA TYR A 231 -11.96 29.13 -10.26
C TYR A 231 -13.22 28.28 -10.46
N LEU A 232 -14.37 28.73 -9.94
CA LEU A 232 -15.64 27.98 -10.01
C LEU A 232 -16.12 27.79 -11.46
N GLN A 233 -15.93 28.81 -12.31
CA GLN A 233 -16.24 28.69 -13.74
C GLN A 233 -15.30 27.70 -14.46
N SER A 234 -14.02 27.68 -14.12
CA SER A 234 -13.06 26.69 -14.65
C SER A 234 -13.46 25.27 -14.24
N LEU A 235 -13.79 25.07 -12.96
CA LEU A 235 -14.25 23.81 -12.41
C LEU A 235 -15.49 23.27 -13.13
N VAL A 236 -16.55 24.08 -13.28
CA VAL A 236 -17.79 23.63 -13.93
C VAL A 236 -17.60 23.38 -15.43
N ARG A 237 -16.72 24.14 -16.11
CA ARG A 237 -16.38 23.86 -17.51
C ARG A 237 -15.67 22.51 -17.67
N ARG A 238 -14.78 22.15 -16.73
CA ARG A 238 -14.05 20.87 -16.76
C ARG A 238 -14.91 19.70 -16.28
N CYS A 239 -15.83 19.94 -15.35
CA CYS A 239 -16.70 18.94 -14.73
C CYS A 239 -18.20 19.34 -14.87
N PRO A 240 -18.78 19.25 -16.08
CA PRO A 240 -20.14 19.76 -16.35
C PRO A 240 -21.27 18.94 -15.71
N HIS A 241 -20.97 17.75 -15.18
CA HIS A 241 -21.96 16.78 -14.69
C HIS A 241 -21.68 16.39 -13.23
N GLY A 242 -21.55 17.39 -12.35
CA GLY A 242 -21.18 17.23 -10.94
C GLY A 242 -19.68 17.47 -10.73
N VAL A 243 -19.34 18.14 -9.64
CA VAL A 243 -17.96 18.56 -9.34
C VAL A 243 -17.30 17.63 -8.31
N PRO A 244 -15.97 17.43 -8.37
CA PRO A 244 -15.24 16.71 -7.34
C PRO A 244 -15.20 17.49 -6.01
N PRO A 245 -14.84 16.83 -4.88
CA PRO A 245 -14.63 17.52 -3.60
C PRO A 245 -13.34 18.35 -3.53
N MET A 246 -12.43 18.21 -4.50
CA MET A 246 -11.19 18.97 -4.61
C MET A 246 -10.87 19.27 -6.08
N TYR A 247 -10.43 20.50 -6.38
CA TYR A 247 -9.96 20.91 -7.70
C TYR A 247 -8.93 22.06 -7.62
N PRO A 248 -7.95 22.13 -8.53
CA PRO A 248 -7.48 21.04 -9.40
C PRO A 248 -6.83 19.93 -8.56
N MET A 249 -6.88 18.68 -9.05
CA MET A 249 -6.15 17.59 -8.42
C MET A 249 -4.73 17.51 -8.99
N ASP A 250 -3.78 17.01 -8.18
CA ASP A 250 -2.44 16.70 -8.67
C ASP A 250 -2.49 15.44 -9.57
N GLU A 251 -2.41 15.65 -10.88
CA GLU A 251 -2.45 14.57 -11.86
C GLU A 251 -1.28 13.59 -11.71
N GLU A 252 -0.14 14.04 -11.18
CA GLU A 252 1.04 13.19 -10.98
C GLU A 252 0.83 12.21 -9.83
N ILE A 253 0.23 12.65 -8.72
CA ILE A 253 -0.15 11.75 -7.62
C ILE A 253 -1.06 10.64 -8.15
N VAL A 254 -2.05 10.99 -8.98
CA VAL A 254 -2.97 9.97 -9.49
C VAL A 254 -2.27 8.99 -10.42
N LYS A 255 -1.40 9.47 -11.31
CA LYS A 255 -0.57 8.60 -12.16
C LYS A 255 0.31 7.67 -11.32
N LEU A 256 0.93 8.18 -10.25
CA LEU A 256 1.74 7.38 -9.32
C LEU A 256 0.89 6.31 -8.61
N CYS A 257 -0.30 6.66 -8.11
CA CYS A 257 -1.22 5.72 -7.49
C CYS A 257 -1.65 4.62 -8.48
N LEU A 258 -1.95 4.97 -9.73
CA LEU A 258 -2.30 4.01 -10.77
C LEU A 258 -1.16 3.04 -11.09
N VAL A 259 0.06 3.56 -11.27
CA VAL A 259 1.25 2.73 -11.50
C VAL A 259 1.49 1.81 -10.31
N ASN A 260 1.39 2.34 -9.09
CA ASN A 260 1.52 1.56 -7.87
C ASN A 260 0.49 0.44 -7.81
N GLN A 261 -0.76 0.67 -8.19
CA GLN A 261 -1.78 -0.37 -8.20
C GLN A 261 -1.54 -1.46 -9.23
N ILE A 262 -1.14 -1.09 -10.45
CA ILE A 262 -0.79 -2.07 -11.49
C ILE A 262 0.36 -2.95 -11.02
N LEU A 263 1.35 -2.38 -10.32
CA LEU A 263 2.45 -3.10 -9.70
C LEU A 263 1.97 -4.04 -8.60
N VAL A 264 1.18 -3.52 -7.65
CA VAL A 264 0.62 -4.30 -6.52
C VAL A 264 -0.21 -5.48 -7.01
N LEU A 265 -1.00 -5.30 -8.07
CA LEU A 265 -1.83 -6.35 -8.67
C LEU A 265 -1.05 -7.35 -9.53
N GLY A 266 0.27 -7.16 -9.68
CA GLY A 266 1.12 -8.06 -10.47
C GLY A 266 0.87 -7.99 -11.97
N LEU A 267 0.43 -6.83 -12.48
CA LEU A 267 0.09 -6.58 -13.89
C LEU A 267 1.18 -5.79 -14.65
N ALA A 268 2.33 -5.58 -14.01
CA ALA A 268 3.37 -4.66 -14.43
C ALA A 268 4.24 -5.11 -15.60
N GLU A 269 4.18 -6.38 -16.03
CA GLU A 269 4.92 -6.90 -17.21
C GLU A 269 4.62 -6.11 -18.51
N SER A 270 3.60 -5.24 -18.49
CA SER A 270 3.08 -4.54 -19.65
C SER A 270 3.33 -3.02 -19.65
N TYR A 271 3.94 -2.42 -18.62
CA TYR A 271 4.06 -0.97 -18.48
C TYR A 271 5.48 -0.44 -18.77
N LYS A 272 5.61 0.45 -19.76
CA LYS A 272 6.84 1.23 -20.02
C LYS A 272 6.53 2.73 -20.01
N LYS A 273 7.22 3.42 -19.10
CA LYS A 273 7.66 4.83 -19.06
C LYS A 273 6.64 5.91 -19.53
N GLN A 274 6.25 6.76 -18.59
CA GLN A 274 5.99 8.19 -18.86
C GLN A 274 6.64 9.03 -17.75
N GLY A 275 7.22 10.16 -18.14
CA GLY A 275 8.04 11.02 -17.27
C GLY A 275 7.24 11.58 -16.10
N LEU A 276 7.80 11.44 -14.91
CA LEU A 276 7.34 12.09 -13.68
C LEU A 276 8.19 13.34 -13.52
N GLN A 277 7.55 14.52 -13.57
CA GLN A 277 8.14 15.75 -13.04
C GLN A 277 7.49 16.03 -11.69
N GLY A 278 7.93 17.06 -10.99
CA GLY A 278 7.38 17.44 -9.69
C GLY A 278 6.58 18.72 -9.81
N THR A 279 5.28 18.65 -9.52
CA THR A 279 4.45 19.83 -9.22
C THR A 279 4.54 20.24 -7.74
N ASN A 280 4.44 21.54 -7.49
CA ASN A 280 4.47 22.14 -6.14
C ASN A 280 3.14 21.87 -5.41
N LEU A 281 3.17 21.01 -4.39
CA LEU A 281 2.03 20.76 -3.49
C LEU A 281 2.13 21.62 -2.24
N ASN A 282 1.04 22.33 -1.92
CA ASN A 282 0.94 23.13 -0.70
C ASN A 282 0.48 22.31 0.53
N PHE A 283 0.07 21.03 0.38
CA PHE A 283 -0.42 20.18 1.48
C PHE A 283 0.63 19.14 1.92
N ILE A 284 1.17 19.30 3.14
CA ILE A 284 2.32 18.51 3.63
C ILE A 284 2.09 16.99 3.60
N PRO A 285 0.96 16.42 4.09
CA PRO A 285 0.75 14.97 4.01
C PRO A 285 0.76 14.41 2.58
N ALA A 286 0.15 15.13 1.62
CA ALA A 286 0.14 14.71 0.22
C ALA A 286 1.54 14.80 -0.40
N LYS A 287 2.31 15.83 -0.02
CA LYS A 287 3.70 15.98 -0.46
C LYS A 287 4.57 14.84 0.03
N ILE A 288 4.54 14.51 1.33
CA ILE A 288 5.27 13.36 1.89
C ILE A 288 4.85 12.04 1.22
N TYR A 289 3.54 11.84 1.01
CA TYR A 289 3.02 10.66 0.30
C TYR A 289 3.56 10.58 -1.14
N LYS A 290 3.49 11.68 -1.89
CA LYS A 290 3.97 11.76 -3.27
C LYS A 290 5.46 11.50 -3.35
N ASP A 291 6.25 12.17 -2.52
CA ASP A 291 7.71 12.10 -2.55
C ASP A 291 8.18 10.68 -2.18
N SER A 292 7.61 10.09 -1.12
CA SER A 292 7.92 8.71 -0.70
C SER A 292 7.49 7.66 -1.73
N LEU A 293 6.30 7.81 -2.35
CA LEU A 293 5.83 6.92 -3.40
C LEU A 293 6.68 7.03 -4.66
N THR A 294 7.00 8.25 -5.07
CA THR A 294 7.86 8.53 -6.23
C THR A 294 9.24 7.92 -6.00
N PHE A 295 9.86 8.18 -4.86
CA PHE A 295 11.12 7.58 -4.46
C PHE A 295 11.08 6.06 -4.58
N ARG A 296 10.07 5.43 -3.96
CA ARG A 296 9.94 3.97 -3.95
C ARG A 296 9.80 3.40 -5.36
N LEU A 297 8.92 3.96 -6.18
CA LEU A 297 8.68 3.49 -7.53
C LEU A 297 9.91 3.69 -8.41
N LEU A 298 10.56 4.86 -8.37
CA LEU A 298 11.75 5.13 -9.17
C LEU A 298 12.93 4.23 -8.76
N ARG A 299 13.18 4.08 -7.45
CA ARG A 299 14.27 3.23 -6.94
C ARG A 299 14.09 1.77 -7.32
N MET A 300 12.87 1.24 -7.23
CA MET A 300 12.56 -0.13 -7.70
C MET A 300 12.84 -0.35 -9.19
N HIS A 301 12.74 0.71 -10.01
CA HIS A 301 13.03 0.62 -11.44
C HIS A 301 14.51 0.90 -11.78
N GLY A 302 15.34 1.17 -10.78
CA GLY A 302 16.79 1.35 -10.92
C GLY A 302 17.22 2.75 -11.34
N TYR A 303 16.37 3.76 -11.13
CA TYR A 303 16.76 5.14 -11.38
C TYR A 303 17.73 5.63 -10.30
N ASN A 304 18.95 5.96 -10.73
CA ASN A 304 20.04 6.40 -9.87
C ASN A 304 19.88 7.88 -9.48
N PHE A 305 19.04 8.18 -8.50
CA PHE A 305 19.03 9.47 -7.85
C PHE A 305 19.73 9.35 -6.49
N VAL A 306 21.06 9.39 -6.49
CA VAL A 306 21.86 9.54 -5.25
C VAL A 306 21.55 10.88 -4.55
N ALA A 307 20.89 11.82 -5.25
CA ALA A 307 20.32 13.03 -4.65
C ALA A 307 18.92 12.85 -3.99
N CYS A 308 18.35 11.64 -3.96
CA CYS A 308 16.95 11.42 -3.53
C CYS A 308 16.73 10.90 -2.11
N ALA A 309 17.76 10.50 -1.34
CA ALA A 309 17.55 10.16 0.08
C ALA A 309 17.04 11.40 0.85
N GLY A 310 17.70 12.54 0.64
CA GLY A 310 17.23 13.84 1.14
C GLY A 310 16.02 14.42 0.41
N SER A 311 15.59 13.86 -0.74
CA SER A 311 14.49 14.46 -1.51
C SER A 311 13.10 14.17 -0.95
N PHE A 312 12.91 13.09 -0.19
CA PHE A 312 11.62 12.82 0.48
C PHE A 312 11.71 12.83 2.01
N CYS A 313 12.89 12.58 2.58
CA CYS A 313 13.11 12.65 4.04
C CYS A 313 13.23 14.09 4.56
N TRP A 314 12.99 15.10 3.73
CA TRP A 314 13.08 16.53 4.07
C TRP A 314 12.35 16.90 5.36
N PHE A 315 11.25 16.23 5.69
CA PHE A 315 10.44 16.50 6.88
C PHE A 315 11.13 16.15 8.21
N ILE A 316 12.22 15.37 8.18
CA ILE A 316 12.98 14.95 9.36
C ILE A 316 13.85 16.08 9.90
N HIS A 317 14.31 16.97 9.01
CA HIS A 317 15.16 18.10 9.36
C HIS A 317 14.38 19.30 9.95
N HIS A 318 13.09 19.12 10.21
CA HIS A 318 12.16 20.17 10.63
C HIS A 318 11.41 19.74 11.91
N GLU A 319 11.95 20.11 13.08
CA GLU A 319 11.36 19.75 14.39
C GLU A 319 9.92 20.21 14.55
N ASP A 320 9.58 21.36 13.99
CA ASP A 320 8.23 21.93 13.93
C ASP A 320 7.26 21.04 13.13
N ILE A 321 7.71 20.51 12.00
CA ILE A 321 6.94 19.59 11.17
C ILE A 321 6.80 18.23 11.85
N LEU A 322 7.86 17.71 12.47
CA LEU A 322 7.81 16.45 13.24
C LEU A 322 6.81 16.55 14.40
N ALA A 323 6.87 17.64 15.18
CA ALA A 323 5.92 17.89 16.26
C ALA A 323 4.48 17.99 15.71
N HIS A 324 4.30 18.65 14.57
CA HIS A 324 2.99 18.72 13.92
C HIS A 324 2.46 17.35 13.47
N ILE A 325 3.32 16.49 12.90
CA ILE A 325 2.97 15.11 12.52
C ILE A 325 2.58 14.28 13.75
N GLU A 326 3.35 14.38 14.84
CA GLU A 326 3.08 13.65 16.08
C GLU A 326 1.75 14.08 16.73
N ASN A 327 1.40 15.37 16.65
CA ASN A 327 0.16 15.93 17.17
C ASN A 327 -1.06 15.62 16.28
N ASN A 328 -0.87 15.39 14.98
CA ASN A 328 -1.93 15.17 13.99
C ASN A 328 -1.85 13.79 13.31
N SER A 329 -1.41 12.78 14.05
CA SER A 329 -0.98 11.48 13.50
C SER A 329 -2.01 10.75 12.63
N GLY A 330 -3.31 10.92 12.91
CA GLY A 330 -4.39 10.32 12.12
C GLY A 330 -4.40 10.76 10.65
N CYS A 331 -4.02 12.01 10.36
CA CYS A 331 -3.98 12.53 8.98
C CYS A 331 -2.71 12.13 8.22
N PHE A 332 -1.64 11.80 8.94
CA PHE A 332 -0.35 11.43 8.36
C PHE A 332 -0.19 9.92 8.20
N MET A 333 -1.14 9.11 8.67
CA MET A 333 -1.01 7.64 8.71
C MET A 333 -0.70 7.01 7.34
N SER A 334 -1.39 7.44 6.27
CA SER A 334 -1.14 6.94 4.91
C SER A 334 0.21 7.40 4.34
N ALA A 335 0.61 8.64 4.64
CA ALA A 335 1.91 9.18 4.24
C ALA A 335 3.03 8.44 4.97
N MET A 336 2.94 8.29 6.29
CA MET A 336 3.92 7.58 7.13
C MET A 336 4.00 6.09 6.80
N PHE A 337 2.89 5.46 6.42
CA PHE A 337 2.92 4.11 5.88
C PHE A 337 3.70 4.01 4.56
N ASN A 338 3.55 4.99 3.65
CA ASN A 338 4.37 5.01 2.43
C ASN A 338 5.84 5.33 2.72
N VAL A 339 6.13 6.20 3.67
CA VAL A 339 7.50 6.44 4.18
C VAL A 339 8.08 5.13 4.70
N TYR A 340 7.38 4.43 5.58
CA TYR A 340 7.83 3.14 6.12
C TYR A 340 8.17 2.14 5.01
N ARG A 341 7.30 2.02 4.00
CA ARG A 341 7.55 1.16 2.82
C ARG A 341 8.67 1.65 1.91
N ALA A 342 8.85 2.96 1.79
CA ALA A 342 9.94 3.54 1.00
C ALA A 342 11.29 3.24 1.65
N THR A 343 11.38 3.29 2.98
CA THR A 343 12.58 2.99 3.76
C THR A 343 12.98 1.52 3.77
N ASP A 344 12.15 0.62 3.24
CA ASP A 344 12.63 -0.73 2.93
C ASP A 344 13.75 -0.63 1.87
N LEU A 345 13.68 0.29 0.91
CA LEU A 345 14.67 0.42 -0.16
C LEU A 345 15.96 1.15 0.23
N THR A 346 16.35 1.11 1.50
CA THR A 346 17.54 1.78 2.04
C THR A 346 18.83 1.09 1.56
N PHE A 347 19.82 1.89 1.16
CA PHE A 347 21.18 1.44 0.83
C PHE A 347 22.15 1.70 1.97
N SER A 348 23.37 1.17 1.84
CA SER A 348 24.43 1.41 2.84
C SER A 348 24.74 2.91 2.93
N GLY A 349 24.89 3.42 4.15
CA GLY A 349 25.21 4.84 4.42
C GLY A 349 24.05 5.83 4.31
N GLU A 350 22.82 5.39 4.03
CA GLU A 350 21.64 6.27 3.95
C GLU A 350 20.94 6.46 5.31
N TYR A 351 21.63 7.08 6.27
CA TYR A 351 21.16 7.25 7.66
C TYR A 351 19.83 8.01 7.77
N GLU A 352 19.56 8.98 6.89
CA GLU A 352 18.28 9.72 6.89
C GLU A 352 17.07 8.79 6.69
N LEU A 353 17.22 7.72 5.91
CA LEU A 353 16.15 6.74 5.71
C LEU A 353 15.94 5.85 6.93
N GLU A 354 16.99 5.58 7.70
CA GLU A 354 16.88 4.85 8.97
C GLU A 354 16.12 5.69 10.00
N GLU A 355 16.41 6.98 10.07
CA GLU A 355 15.67 7.92 10.91
C GLU A 355 14.21 8.02 10.48
N ALA A 356 13.95 8.13 9.17
CA ALA A 356 12.61 8.11 8.60
C ALA A 356 11.85 6.84 8.96
N ARG A 357 12.54 5.69 8.92
CA ARG A 357 11.99 4.38 9.27
C ARG A 357 11.62 4.32 10.74
N SER A 358 12.52 4.78 11.62
CA SER A 358 12.31 4.80 13.06
C SER A 358 11.13 5.71 13.42
N PHE A 359 11.09 6.93 12.89
CA PHE A 359 10.02 7.89 13.12
C PHE A 359 8.66 7.37 12.61
N SER A 360 8.61 6.92 11.36
CA SER A 360 7.37 6.39 10.78
C SER A 360 6.88 5.14 11.51
N ARG A 361 7.77 4.21 11.89
CA ARG A 361 7.43 3.04 12.71
C ARG A 361 6.86 3.45 14.05
N LYS A 362 7.56 4.29 14.82
CA LYS A 362 7.11 4.78 16.14
C LYS A 362 5.73 5.42 16.05
N LEU A 363 5.47 6.23 15.01
CA LEU A 363 4.16 6.86 14.83
C LEU A 363 3.09 5.80 14.51
N LEU A 364 3.36 4.88 13.59
CA LEU A 364 2.42 3.80 13.25
C LEU A 364 2.11 2.93 14.47
N GLU A 365 3.11 2.53 15.27
CA GLU A 365 2.96 1.77 16.51
C GLU A 365 2.20 2.55 17.60
N LYS A 366 2.49 3.84 17.80
CA LYS A 366 1.75 4.69 18.73
C LYS A 366 0.26 4.74 18.39
N ASN A 367 -0.08 4.86 17.10
CA ASN A 367 -1.47 4.85 16.64
C ASN A 367 -2.13 3.46 16.75
N MET A 368 -1.35 2.38 16.87
CA MET A 368 -1.85 1.03 17.16
C MET A 368 -2.16 0.81 18.64
N MET A 369 -1.36 1.38 19.54
CA MET A 369 -1.44 1.16 20.99
C MET A 369 -2.49 2.01 21.69
N LEU A 370 -3.06 3.01 21.01
CA LEU A 370 -4.29 3.68 21.44
C LEU A 370 -5.45 2.66 21.37
N ARG A 371 -5.55 1.81 22.40
CA ARG A 371 -6.80 1.18 22.82
C ARG A 371 -7.65 2.27 23.42
N ASN A 372 -8.88 2.39 22.95
CA ASN A 372 -10.02 2.40 23.85
C ASN A 372 -11.06 1.46 23.23
N GLU A 373 -11.81 0.80 24.11
CA GLU A 373 -12.87 -0.15 23.76
C GLU A 373 -13.83 0.49 22.74
N GLU A 374 -14.24 -0.28 21.73
CA GLU A 374 -15.27 0.07 20.72
C GLU A 374 -14.85 0.99 19.53
N ASP A 375 -13.81 0.59 18.79
CA ASP A 375 -13.40 1.19 17.51
C ASP A 375 -13.94 0.42 16.28
N ASP A 376 -15.17 0.70 15.84
CA ASP A 376 -15.65 0.28 14.50
C ASP A 376 -15.79 1.46 13.54
N LEU A 377 -14.67 1.76 12.88
CA LEU A 377 -14.67 2.35 11.55
C LEU A 377 -14.08 1.29 10.64
N VAL A 378 -14.91 0.58 9.87
CA VAL A 378 -14.48 -0.50 8.95
C VAL A 378 -13.29 -0.10 8.05
N MET A 379 -13.06 1.19 7.81
CA MET A 379 -11.88 1.73 7.09
C MET A 379 -10.60 1.91 7.95
N ILE A 380 -10.72 2.24 9.24
CA ILE A 380 -9.58 2.37 10.18
C ILE A 380 -9.26 1.01 10.79
N THR A 381 -10.25 0.17 11.09
CA THR A 381 -10.05 -1.20 11.60
C THR A 381 -9.32 -2.06 10.57
N ASN A 382 -9.61 -1.91 9.27
CA ASN A 382 -8.89 -2.62 8.21
C ASN A 382 -7.48 -2.07 7.94
N PHE A 383 -7.26 -0.74 8.04
CA PHE A 383 -5.92 -0.13 7.87
C PHE A 383 -5.03 -0.43 9.06
N ARG A 384 -5.59 -0.40 10.26
CA ARG A 384 -4.97 -0.87 11.48
C ARG A 384 -4.70 -2.37 11.40
N THR A 385 -5.59 -3.20 10.88
CA THR A 385 -5.33 -4.65 10.67
C THR A 385 -4.23 -4.89 9.63
N LEU A 386 -4.16 -4.08 8.57
CA LEU A 386 -3.08 -4.15 7.59
C LEU A 386 -1.73 -3.69 8.17
N ILE A 387 -1.70 -2.59 8.91
CA ILE A 387 -0.49 -2.11 9.60
C ILE A 387 -0.13 -3.11 10.72
N ILE A 388 -1.09 -3.69 11.45
CA ILE A 388 -0.86 -4.78 12.43
C ILE A 388 -0.26 -5.97 11.70
N LEU A 389 -0.88 -6.46 10.63
CA LEU A 389 -0.31 -7.56 9.86
C LEU A 389 1.08 -7.20 9.32
N LEU A 390 1.38 -5.97 8.91
CA LEU A 390 2.67 -5.60 8.33
C LEU A 390 3.77 -5.23 9.34
N LEU A 391 3.43 -4.64 10.50
CA LEU A 391 4.38 -4.34 11.59
C LEU A 391 4.54 -5.56 12.51
N TYR A 392 3.48 -6.29 12.82
CA TYR A 392 3.57 -7.57 13.53
C TYR A 392 4.23 -8.64 12.63
N ARG A 393 4.01 -8.62 11.29
CA ARG A 393 4.85 -9.40 10.35
C ARG A 393 6.16 -8.74 9.96
N SER A 394 6.47 -7.53 10.41
CA SER A 394 7.86 -7.06 10.35
C SER A 394 8.74 -7.80 11.36
N ASN A 395 8.12 -8.38 12.41
CA ASN A 395 8.70 -9.40 13.29
C ASN A 395 8.48 -10.86 12.82
N MET A 396 7.59 -11.11 11.84
CA MET A 396 7.37 -12.44 11.21
C MET A 396 7.83 -12.47 9.76
N SER A 397 9.00 -13.04 9.48
CA SER A 397 9.58 -13.53 8.22
C SER A 397 9.48 -12.75 6.88
N TYR A 398 8.76 -11.62 6.78
CA TYR A 398 8.22 -11.19 5.49
C TYR A 398 8.22 -9.67 5.27
N THR A 399 9.39 -9.06 5.03
CA THR A 399 9.48 -7.66 4.58
C THR A 399 10.46 -7.47 3.43
N PHE A 400 10.05 -7.75 2.17
CA PHE A 400 10.48 -6.97 1.00
C PHE A 400 9.63 -7.17 -0.27
N HIS A 401 9.24 -6.03 -0.85
CA HIS A 401 8.55 -5.74 -2.12
C HIS A 401 8.57 -6.78 -3.26
N GLY A 402 7.57 -7.64 -3.32
CA GLY A 402 7.25 -8.40 -4.54
C GLY A 402 6.65 -9.76 -4.24
N LEU A 403 7.31 -10.53 -3.37
CA LEU A 403 6.76 -11.79 -2.86
C LEU A 403 5.45 -11.55 -2.11
N LEU A 404 5.41 -10.51 -1.28
CA LEU A 404 4.32 -10.30 -0.34
C LEU A 404 3.10 -9.58 -0.94
N GLU A 405 3.24 -8.75 -1.97
CA GLU A 405 2.04 -8.17 -2.62
C GLU A 405 1.29 -9.26 -3.40
N TRP A 406 2.04 -10.15 -4.06
CA TRP A 406 1.50 -11.35 -4.69
C TRP A 406 0.98 -12.36 -3.66
N ILE A 407 1.73 -12.66 -2.58
CA ILE A 407 1.30 -13.60 -1.53
C ILE A 407 0.15 -13.06 -0.67
N ILE A 408 0.07 -11.75 -0.39
CA ILE A 408 -1.08 -11.15 0.28
C ILE A 408 -2.31 -11.14 -0.64
N LEU A 409 -2.13 -11.01 -1.97
CA LEU A 409 -3.22 -11.27 -2.93
C LEU A 409 -3.61 -12.77 -2.93
N ILE A 410 -2.64 -13.69 -3.01
CA ILE A 410 -2.80 -15.16 -2.91
C ILE A 410 -3.60 -15.54 -1.64
N ILE A 411 -3.23 -14.98 -0.49
CA ILE A 411 -3.84 -15.26 0.82
C ILE A 411 -5.18 -14.55 1.00
N GLY A 412 -5.30 -13.31 0.52
CA GLY A 412 -6.54 -12.53 0.60
C GLY A 412 -7.67 -13.13 -0.23
N PHE A 413 -7.35 -13.82 -1.32
CA PHE A 413 -8.33 -14.47 -2.18
C PHE A 413 -8.83 -15.84 -1.65
N GLY A 414 -8.09 -16.51 -0.75
CA GLY A 414 -8.41 -17.86 -0.25
C GLY A 414 -9.00 -17.92 1.17
N LEU A 415 -9.12 -16.80 1.89
CA LEU A 415 -9.64 -16.78 3.27
C LEU A 415 -11.14 -16.48 3.31
N LYS A 416 -11.96 -17.49 3.04
CA LYS A 416 -13.43 -17.39 3.14
C LYS A 416 -14.01 -17.79 4.50
N GLN A 417 -13.20 -18.06 5.53
CA GLN A 417 -13.71 -18.58 6.82
C GLN A 417 -13.50 -17.71 8.05
N VAL A 418 -13.02 -16.46 7.93
CA VAL A 418 -13.06 -15.54 9.09
C VAL A 418 -13.50 -14.15 8.64
N THR A 419 -14.79 -13.88 8.86
CA THR A 419 -15.49 -12.59 8.97
C THR A 419 -15.44 -11.56 7.80
N PRO A 420 -16.46 -10.67 7.68
CA PRO A 420 -16.58 -9.65 6.61
C PRO A 420 -15.43 -8.61 6.52
N ILE A 421 -14.43 -8.73 7.39
CA ILE A 421 -13.29 -7.82 7.56
C ILE A 421 -12.29 -7.96 6.39
N LEU A 422 -12.17 -9.14 5.78
CA LEU A 422 -11.19 -9.44 4.72
C LEU A 422 -11.58 -8.97 3.31
N PHE A 423 -12.88 -8.79 3.01
CA PHE A 423 -13.31 -8.08 1.79
C PHE A 423 -12.84 -6.62 1.81
N GLY A 424 -12.71 -6.05 3.01
CA GLY A 424 -12.11 -4.73 3.24
C GLY A 424 -10.60 -4.69 3.01
N LEU A 425 -9.86 -5.80 3.24
CA LEU A 425 -8.41 -5.89 2.99
C LEU A 425 -8.05 -5.92 1.49
N GLN A 426 -8.92 -6.51 0.64
CA GLN A 426 -8.80 -6.43 -0.81
C GLN A 426 -9.03 -5.00 -1.32
N SER A 427 -9.99 -4.29 -0.72
CA SER A 427 -10.11 -2.84 -0.93
C SER A 427 -8.88 -2.10 -0.41
N LEU A 428 -8.17 -2.57 0.63
CA LEU A 428 -7.14 -1.79 1.32
C LEU A 428 -5.70 -1.86 0.80
N LEU A 429 -5.25 -2.96 0.20
CA LEU A 429 -3.98 -2.97 -0.54
C LEU A 429 -4.05 -2.08 -1.79
N ILE A 430 -5.25 -1.99 -2.33
CA ILE A 430 -5.66 -1.13 -3.44
C ILE A 430 -5.96 0.30 -2.93
N GLN A 431 -6.43 0.43 -1.70
CA GLN A 431 -6.71 1.67 -0.96
C GLN A 431 -5.67 1.94 0.14
N VAL A 432 -4.37 1.87 -0.18
CA VAL A 432 -3.48 2.89 0.42
C VAL A 432 -3.91 4.20 -0.23
N LYS A 433 -5.09 4.69 0.19
CA LYS A 433 -5.69 5.89 -0.33
C LYS A 433 -4.58 6.92 -0.22
N PRO A 434 -4.33 7.74 -1.25
CA PRO A 434 -3.91 9.08 -0.92
C PRO A 434 -5.05 9.60 -0.04
N VAL A 435 -4.92 9.43 1.27
CA VAL A 435 -5.60 10.28 2.23
C VAL A 435 -4.84 11.59 2.09
N VAL A 436 -5.00 12.23 0.94
CA VAL A 436 -5.28 13.65 0.98
C VAL A 436 -6.61 13.64 1.71
N ASN A 437 -6.57 13.74 3.04
CA ASN A 437 -7.75 14.09 3.81
C ASN A 437 -8.16 15.40 3.18
N THR A 438 -9.07 15.38 2.23
CA THR A 438 -9.68 16.59 1.74
C THR A 438 -10.91 16.80 2.56
N LYS A 439 -11.13 18.08 2.84
CA LYS A 439 -12.19 18.66 3.64
C LYS A 439 -13.57 17.99 3.51
N LEU A 440 -13.93 17.37 2.38
CA LEU A 440 -15.05 16.44 2.32
C LEU A 440 -14.67 15.24 1.46
N GLN A 441 -15.04 14.05 1.93
CA GLN A 441 -14.95 12.77 1.23
C GLN A 441 -13.52 12.29 0.94
N ASN A 442 -13.35 10.96 1.07
CA ASN A 442 -12.23 10.29 0.43
C ASN A 442 -12.31 10.59 -1.06
N ILE A 443 -11.29 11.19 -1.69
CA ILE A 443 -11.19 11.19 -3.15
C ILE A 443 -11.17 9.71 -3.57
N ARG A 444 -12.32 9.19 -4.01
CA ARG A 444 -12.40 7.87 -4.63
C ARG A 444 -12.00 8.08 -6.08
N LEU A 445 -10.74 7.80 -6.35
CA LEU A 445 -10.30 7.54 -7.70
C LEU A 445 -10.99 6.23 -8.14
N SER A 446 -12.04 6.30 -8.94
CA SER A 446 -12.77 5.14 -9.45
C SER A 446 -11.87 4.21 -10.29
N CYS A 447 -10.75 4.72 -10.82
CA CYS A 447 -9.72 3.88 -11.42
C CYS A 447 -9.04 2.93 -10.42
N LEU A 448 -9.05 3.27 -9.12
CA LEU A 448 -8.61 2.40 -8.02
C LEU A 448 -9.65 1.33 -7.66
N HIS A 449 -10.89 1.47 -8.12
CA HIS A 449 -11.99 0.50 -7.97
C HIS A 449 -12.47 0.03 -9.35
N ASN A 450 -11.51 -0.32 -10.21
CA ASN A 450 -11.81 -0.75 -11.56
C ASN A 450 -12.08 -2.25 -11.58
N ASP A 451 -13.36 -2.63 -11.68
CA ASP A 451 -13.80 -4.03 -11.78
C ASP A 451 -13.11 -4.80 -12.91
N LYS A 452 -12.76 -4.12 -14.02
CA LYS A 452 -12.01 -4.74 -15.12
C LYS A 452 -10.57 -5.04 -14.71
N LEU A 453 -9.92 -4.15 -13.96
CA LEU A 453 -8.57 -4.35 -13.44
C LEU A 453 -8.54 -5.48 -12.41
N MET A 454 -9.55 -5.56 -11.54
CA MET A 454 -9.70 -6.66 -10.59
C MET A 454 -9.97 -7.99 -11.28
N LYS A 455 -10.86 -7.99 -12.27
CA LYS A 455 -11.10 -9.18 -13.10
C LYS A 455 -9.83 -9.62 -13.81
N LEU A 456 -9.05 -8.69 -14.37
CA LEU A 456 -7.77 -9.01 -14.99
C LEU A 456 -6.79 -9.64 -13.99
N ALA A 457 -6.68 -9.08 -12.78
CA ALA A 457 -5.81 -9.62 -11.74
C ALA A 457 -6.21 -11.06 -11.36
N VAL A 458 -7.50 -11.33 -11.19
CA VAL A 458 -8.05 -12.67 -10.89
C VAL A 458 -7.76 -13.67 -12.01
N GLU A 459 -8.01 -13.29 -13.26
CA GLU A 459 -7.78 -14.19 -14.41
C GLU A 459 -6.29 -14.43 -14.64
N ASN A 460 -5.44 -13.40 -14.53
CA ASN A 460 -3.98 -13.54 -14.58
C ASN A 460 -3.47 -14.48 -13.47
N TYR A 461 -4.01 -14.35 -12.27
CA TYR A 461 -3.67 -15.21 -11.16
C TYR A 461 -4.01 -16.67 -11.45
N LYS A 462 -5.27 -16.97 -11.84
CA LYS A 462 -5.71 -18.34 -12.14
C LYS A 462 -4.86 -18.96 -13.26
N PHE A 463 -4.48 -18.15 -14.24
CA PHE A 463 -3.60 -18.59 -15.31
C PHE A 463 -2.22 -18.99 -14.79
N ARG A 464 -1.57 -18.17 -13.97
CA ARG A 464 -0.30 -18.53 -13.30
C ARG A 464 -0.43 -19.75 -12.41
N GLN A 465 -1.52 -19.86 -11.66
CA GLN A 465 -1.79 -21.02 -10.82
C GLN A 465 -1.86 -22.31 -11.67
N SER A 466 -2.50 -22.28 -12.83
CA SER A 466 -2.56 -23.44 -13.73
C SER A 466 -1.18 -23.85 -14.27
N ILE A 467 -0.31 -22.87 -14.55
CA ILE A 467 1.09 -23.11 -14.92
C ILE A 467 1.82 -23.76 -13.75
N TYR A 468 1.64 -23.21 -12.54
CA TYR A 468 2.32 -23.70 -11.35
C TYR A 468 1.94 -25.13 -10.99
N GLN A 469 0.68 -25.51 -11.19
CA GLN A 469 0.22 -26.89 -11.04
C GLN A 469 0.92 -27.82 -12.04
N ASN A 470 0.95 -27.45 -13.33
CA ASN A 470 1.57 -28.28 -14.37
C ASN A 470 3.07 -28.46 -14.15
N GLU A 471 3.78 -27.36 -13.84
CA GLU A 471 5.21 -27.39 -13.54
C GLU A 471 5.51 -28.18 -12.26
N LEU A 472 4.70 -28.04 -11.20
CA LEU A 472 4.87 -28.84 -10.00
C LEU A 472 4.71 -30.34 -10.27
N GLU A 473 3.75 -30.73 -11.12
CA GLU A 473 3.61 -32.14 -11.53
C GLU A 473 4.80 -32.61 -12.38
N GLU A 474 5.41 -31.74 -13.19
CA GLU A 474 6.67 -32.05 -13.87
C GLU A 474 7.83 -32.21 -12.89
N VAL A 475 7.98 -31.32 -11.90
CA VAL A 475 9.02 -31.41 -10.88
C VAL A 475 8.83 -32.68 -10.04
N LYS A 476 7.59 -32.98 -9.63
CA LYS A 476 7.27 -34.26 -8.98
C LYS A 476 7.68 -35.41 -9.89
N ARG A 477 7.28 -35.42 -11.17
CA ARG A 477 7.66 -36.48 -12.11
C ARG A 477 9.17 -36.61 -12.25
N TYR A 478 9.92 -35.52 -12.28
CA TYR A 478 11.39 -35.55 -12.27
C TYR A 478 11.93 -36.21 -11.00
N VAL A 479 11.40 -35.87 -9.82
CA VAL A 479 11.75 -36.53 -8.56
C VAL A 479 11.37 -38.02 -8.59
N TRP A 480 10.19 -38.36 -9.11
CA TRP A 480 9.71 -39.74 -9.30
C TRP A 480 10.54 -40.50 -10.36
N TRP A 481 11.03 -39.86 -11.41
CA TRP A 481 11.95 -40.45 -12.37
C TRP A 481 13.32 -40.68 -11.74
N SER A 482 13.74 -39.78 -10.84
CA SER A 482 14.85 -40.02 -9.93
C SER A 482 14.56 -41.06 -8.83
N LYS A 483 13.32 -41.58 -8.69
CA LYS A 483 13.03 -42.74 -7.83
C LYS A 483 13.39 -44.07 -8.47
N ASP A 484 13.59 -44.13 -9.79
CA ASP A 484 14.34 -45.24 -10.39
C ASP A 484 15.79 -45.26 -9.84
N TRP A 485 16.21 -44.20 -9.12
CA TRP A 485 17.46 -44.07 -8.36
C TRP A 485 17.26 -43.94 -6.82
N CYS A 486 16.07 -44.19 -6.26
CA CYS A 486 15.82 -44.26 -4.80
C CYS A 486 15.97 -42.97 -3.95
N LEU A 487 15.84 -41.74 -4.50
CA LEU A 487 15.90 -40.52 -3.66
C LEU A 487 14.84 -40.46 -2.55
N SER A 488 13.62 -40.95 -2.80
CA SER A 488 12.58 -41.03 -1.75
C SER A 488 12.75 -42.20 -0.78
N ASP A 489 13.61 -43.15 -1.13
CA ASP A 489 13.78 -44.43 -0.42
C ASP A 489 15.06 -44.41 0.41
N MET A 490 15.76 -43.27 0.46
CA MET A 490 16.99 -43.08 1.24
C MET A 490 16.79 -43.25 2.74
N GLY A 491 15.54 -43.08 3.24
CA GLY A 491 15.23 -43.15 4.67
C GLY A 491 15.77 -41.96 5.49
N PHE A 492 16.28 -40.94 4.81
CA PHE A 492 16.77 -39.67 5.36
C PHE A 492 16.75 -38.59 4.27
N GLY A 493 16.86 -37.34 4.68
CA GLY A 493 16.67 -36.20 3.78
C GLY A 493 15.23 -35.70 3.78
N ARG A 494 15.04 -34.38 3.85
CA ARG A 494 13.71 -33.76 3.85
C ARG A 494 13.18 -33.73 2.41
N GLU A 495 12.06 -34.40 2.16
CA GLU A 495 11.35 -34.26 0.86
C GLU A 495 10.62 -32.91 0.80
N LYS A 496 11.35 -31.84 0.46
CA LYS A 496 10.83 -30.46 0.35
C LYS A 496 10.45 -30.06 -1.07
N THR A 497 10.17 -31.02 -1.96
CA THR A 497 9.80 -30.81 -3.37
C THR A 497 8.79 -29.68 -3.57
N THR A 498 7.65 -29.77 -2.87
CA THR A 498 6.58 -28.77 -2.96
C THR A 498 7.01 -27.40 -2.43
N TYR A 499 7.83 -27.36 -1.38
CA TYR A 499 8.33 -26.13 -0.77
C TYR A 499 9.36 -25.43 -1.67
N CYS A 500 10.30 -26.19 -2.23
CA CYS A 500 11.30 -25.68 -3.17
C CYS A 500 10.64 -25.10 -4.43
N TYR A 501 9.66 -25.82 -5.00
CA TYR A 501 8.92 -25.32 -6.14
C TYR A 501 8.05 -24.10 -5.80
N PHE A 502 7.31 -24.15 -4.68
CA PHE A 502 6.54 -23.01 -4.18
C PHE A 502 7.41 -21.77 -4.04
N ALA A 503 8.57 -21.90 -3.41
CA ALA A 503 9.49 -20.79 -3.16
C ALA A 503 9.96 -20.09 -4.44
N VAL A 504 10.28 -20.84 -5.51
CA VAL A 504 10.66 -20.21 -6.78
C VAL A 504 9.45 -19.62 -7.51
N ALA A 505 8.30 -20.28 -7.47
CA ALA A 505 7.08 -19.85 -8.17
C ALA A 505 6.56 -18.51 -7.62
N VAL A 506 6.60 -18.31 -6.31
CA VAL A 506 6.13 -17.06 -5.68
C VAL A 506 7.16 -15.94 -5.66
N SER A 507 8.45 -16.26 -5.91
CA SER A 507 9.55 -15.29 -5.70
C SER A 507 9.96 -14.49 -6.91
N ASN A 508 9.51 -14.88 -8.09
CA ASN A 508 10.05 -14.40 -9.33
C ASN A 508 8.95 -13.90 -10.27
N ASN A 509 9.08 -12.66 -10.77
CA ASN A 509 8.28 -12.14 -11.89
C ASN A 509 8.84 -12.67 -13.22
N LEU A 510 8.98 -14.00 -13.31
CA LEU A 510 9.40 -14.66 -14.52
C LEU A 510 8.21 -14.81 -15.47
N PRO A 511 8.46 -14.85 -16.80
CA PRO A 511 7.43 -15.12 -17.80
C PRO A 511 6.64 -16.40 -17.50
N TYR A 512 5.44 -16.48 -18.05
CA TYR A 512 4.55 -17.63 -17.87
C TYR A 512 5.19 -18.97 -18.26
N ASP A 513 6.05 -19.01 -19.26
CA ASP A 513 6.73 -20.24 -19.71
C ASP A 513 8.25 -20.10 -19.48
N SER A 514 8.67 -20.17 -18.22
CA SER A 514 10.06 -19.93 -17.84
C SER A 514 10.70 -21.18 -17.27
N ILE A 515 11.56 -21.80 -18.08
CA ILE A 515 12.41 -22.94 -17.72
C ILE A 515 13.23 -22.71 -16.44
N ILE A 516 13.48 -21.44 -16.11
CA ILE A 516 14.20 -21.00 -14.91
C ILE A 516 13.55 -21.53 -13.64
N ARG A 517 12.21 -21.55 -13.55
CA ARG A 517 11.51 -22.07 -12.35
C ARG A 517 11.84 -23.53 -12.11
N LEU A 518 11.80 -24.34 -13.16
CA LEU A 518 12.12 -25.77 -13.09
C LEU A 518 13.58 -26.00 -12.73
N ILE A 519 14.51 -25.28 -13.35
CA ILE A 519 15.96 -25.39 -13.06
C ILE A 519 16.24 -25.08 -11.59
N VAL A 520 15.72 -23.96 -11.08
CA VAL A 520 15.90 -23.56 -9.68
C VAL A 520 15.27 -24.58 -8.73
N ALA A 521 14.05 -25.03 -9.00
CA ALA A 521 13.36 -26.00 -8.15
C ALA A 521 14.11 -27.34 -8.08
N LYS A 522 14.49 -27.90 -9.23
CA LYS A 522 15.26 -29.16 -9.30
C LYS A 522 16.61 -29.03 -8.58
N SER A 523 17.33 -27.93 -8.81
CA SER A 523 18.61 -27.65 -8.14
C SER A 523 18.44 -27.57 -6.62
N ALA A 524 17.43 -26.82 -6.14
CA ALA A 524 17.17 -26.67 -4.71
C ALA A 524 16.81 -28.00 -4.03
N ILE A 525 16.05 -28.87 -4.70
CA ILE A 525 15.70 -30.20 -4.19
C ILE A 525 16.96 -31.08 -4.05
N LEU A 526 17.76 -31.18 -5.11
CA LEU A 526 18.99 -31.99 -5.09
C LEU A 526 19.97 -31.49 -4.03
N ILE A 527 20.19 -30.18 -3.96
CA ILE A 527 21.04 -29.54 -2.95
C ILE A 527 20.56 -29.84 -1.54
N THR A 528 19.25 -29.79 -1.27
CA THR A 528 18.68 -30.11 0.05
C THR A 528 18.97 -31.55 0.46
N VAL A 529 18.82 -32.50 -0.48
CA VAL A 529 19.09 -33.92 -0.19
C VAL A 529 20.57 -34.19 0.00
N ALA A 530 21.43 -33.57 -0.81
CA ALA A 530 22.87 -33.68 -0.68
C ALA A 530 23.37 -33.09 0.65
N ASP A 531 22.92 -31.89 1.01
CA ASP A 531 23.21 -31.24 2.29
C ASP A 531 22.84 -32.16 3.47
N ASP A 532 21.61 -32.67 3.49
CA ASP A 532 21.14 -33.61 4.52
C ASP A 532 21.99 -34.90 4.60
N PHE A 533 22.56 -35.37 3.49
CA PHE A 533 23.50 -36.50 3.48
C PHE A 533 24.83 -36.16 4.14
N PHE A 534 25.43 -35.00 3.82
CA PHE A 534 26.66 -34.51 4.46
C PHE A 534 26.46 -34.24 5.96
N ASP A 535 25.26 -33.78 6.33
CA ASP A 535 24.99 -33.29 7.67
C ASP A 535 24.55 -34.35 8.68
N MET A 536 23.90 -35.43 8.24
CA MET A 536 23.22 -36.36 9.15
C MET A 536 23.62 -37.83 8.99
N LYS A 537 24.17 -38.23 7.83
CA LYS A 537 24.22 -39.66 7.48
C LYS A 537 25.55 -40.16 6.93
N GLY A 538 26.14 -39.45 5.98
CA GLY A 538 27.34 -39.92 5.31
C GLY A 538 28.50 -40.03 6.28
N SER A 539 29.23 -41.14 6.23
CA SER A 539 30.52 -41.23 6.91
C SER A 539 31.54 -40.32 6.24
N LEU A 540 32.52 -39.80 7.00
CA LEU A 540 33.56 -38.92 6.44
C LEU A 540 34.26 -39.52 5.20
N LYS A 541 34.39 -40.85 5.15
CA LYS A 541 34.93 -41.57 3.99
C LYS A 541 34.01 -41.51 2.77
N GLU A 542 32.71 -41.74 2.94
CA GLU A 542 31.73 -41.64 1.86
C GLU A 542 31.61 -40.21 1.34
N LEU A 543 31.57 -39.23 2.24
CA LEU A 543 31.53 -37.80 1.90
C LEU A 543 32.77 -37.38 1.10
N LYS A 544 33.95 -37.86 1.50
CA LYS A 544 35.19 -37.64 0.75
C LYS A 544 35.12 -38.21 -0.66
N TYR A 545 34.71 -39.47 -0.82
CA TYR A 545 34.61 -40.09 -2.15
C TYR A 545 33.59 -39.39 -3.04
N LEU A 546 32.44 -38.98 -2.49
CA LEU A 546 31.45 -38.20 -3.23
C LEU A 546 32.03 -36.87 -3.70
N THR A 547 32.73 -36.16 -2.81
CA THR A 547 33.38 -34.88 -3.12
C THR A 547 34.42 -35.03 -4.24
N GLU A 548 35.30 -36.03 -4.13
CA GLU A 548 36.32 -36.33 -5.15
C GLU A 548 35.68 -36.72 -6.48
N ALA A 549 34.57 -37.47 -6.47
CA ALA A 549 33.81 -37.84 -7.66
C ALA A 549 33.21 -36.64 -8.38
N VAL A 550 32.59 -35.70 -7.65
CA VAL A 550 32.05 -34.45 -8.21
C VAL A 550 33.16 -33.63 -8.86
N GLN A 551 34.30 -33.46 -8.17
CA GLN A 551 35.44 -32.66 -8.66
C GLN A 551 36.05 -33.21 -9.96
N ARG A 552 36.16 -34.54 -10.09
CA ARG A 552 36.66 -35.18 -11.33
C ARG A 552 35.57 -35.40 -12.38
N SER A 553 34.31 -35.15 -12.04
CA SER A 553 33.14 -35.45 -12.87
C SER A 553 33.08 -36.91 -13.33
N ASP A 554 33.40 -37.84 -12.43
CA ASP A 554 33.36 -39.29 -12.68
C ASP A 554 32.89 -40.00 -11.40
N GLY A 555 31.85 -40.83 -11.53
CA GLY A 555 31.23 -41.56 -10.42
C GLY A 555 31.86 -42.93 -10.12
N ASN A 556 32.93 -43.33 -10.82
CA ASN A 556 33.57 -44.64 -10.65
C ASN A 556 34.00 -44.87 -9.19
N GLY A 557 33.54 -45.96 -8.57
CA GLY A 557 33.88 -46.30 -7.18
C GLY A 557 32.95 -45.70 -6.12
N LEU A 558 31.94 -44.92 -6.51
CA LEU A 558 30.83 -44.58 -5.61
C LEU A 558 29.85 -45.75 -5.48
N SER A 559 29.26 -45.88 -4.29
CA SER A 559 28.16 -46.80 -4.00
C SER A 559 27.16 -46.14 -3.04
N GLY A 560 26.02 -46.81 -2.82
CA GLY A 560 24.99 -46.35 -1.89
C GLY A 560 24.44 -44.96 -2.22
N HIS A 561 24.16 -44.17 -1.17
CA HIS A 561 23.56 -42.84 -1.30
C HIS A 561 24.43 -41.85 -2.08
N GLY A 562 25.76 -41.92 -1.94
CA GLY A 562 26.67 -41.04 -2.68
C GLY A 562 26.60 -41.24 -4.19
N LYS A 563 26.46 -42.49 -4.65
CA LYS A 563 26.27 -42.79 -6.08
C LYS A 563 24.97 -42.19 -6.62
N ILE A 564 23.89 -42.32 -5.87
CA ILE A 564 22.58 -41.78 -6.23
C ILE A 564 22.63 -40.26 -6.37
N ILE A 565 23.22 -39.56 -5.38
CA ILE A 565 23.34 -38.09 -5.40
C ILE A 565 24.18 -37.65 -6.61
N PHE A 566 25.29 -38.34 -6.89
CA PHE A 566 26.14 -38.05 -8.04
C PHE A 566 25.41 -38.25 -9.38
N ASP A 567 24.67 -39.34 -9.54
CA ASP A 567 23.95 -39.63 -10.79
C ASP A 567 22.81 -38.64 -11.03
N ALA A 568 22.08 -38.26 -9.98
CA ALA A 568 21.07 -37.21 -10.06
C ALA A 568 21.66 -35.84 -10.42
N LEU A 569 22.87 -35.53 -9.92
CA LEU A 569 23.59 -34.31 -10.27
C LEU A 569 24.03 -34.28 -11.73
N GLU A 570 24.60 -35.38 -12.24
CA GLU A 570 25.01 -35.50 -13.64
C GLU A 570 23.80 -35.40 -14.59
N ASP A 571 22.68 -36.03 -14.25
CA ASP A 571 21.44 -35.91 -15.02
C ASP A 571 20.92 -34.46 -15.06
N LEU A 572 20.91 -33.76 -13.91
CA LEU A 572 20.51 -32.35 -13.84
C LEU A 572 21.42 -31.46 -14.68
N VAL A 573 22.74 -31.64 -14.57
CA VAL A 573 23.74 -30.88 -15.32
C VAL A 573 23.59 -31.13 -16.82
N SER A 574 23.36 -32.38 -17.23
CA SER A 574 23.09 -32.76 -18.62
C SER A 574 21.77 -32.18 -19.14
N ASP A 575 20.68 -32.24 -18.37
CA ASP A 575 19.37 -31.65 -18.73
C ASP A 575 19.52 -30.15 -18.99
N ILE A 576 20.18 -29.41 -18.07
CA ILE A 576 20.42 -27.97 -18.22
C ILE A 576 21.31 -27.68 -19.43
N GLY A 577 22.40 -28.43 -19.60
CA GLY A 577 23.33 -28.28 -20.72
C GLY A 577 22.64 -28.48 -22.07
N ASN A 578 21.86 -29.57 -22.21
CA ASN A 578 21.10 -29.88 -23.42
C ASN A 578 20.04 -28.82 -23.72
N LYS A 579 19.27 -28.39 -22.71
CA LYS A 579 18.28 -27.31 -22.84
C LYS A 579 18.92 -26.02 -23.32
N HIS A 580 20.07 -25.66 -22.77
CA HIS A 580 20.81 -24.48 -23.18
C HIS A 580 21.35 -24.60 -24.60
N LEU A 581 21.91 -25.76 -24.97
CA LEU A 581 22.37 -26.04 -26.32
C LEU A 581 21.24 -25.92 -27.34
N HIS A 582 20.06 -26.48 -27.05
CA HIS A 582 18.88 -26.39 -27.92
C HIS A 582 18.32 -24.97 -28.06
N GLN A 583 18.22 -24.21 -26.95
CA GLN A 583 17.63 -22.87 -26.98
C GLN A 583 18.60 -21.78 -27.43
N GLN A 584 19.89 -21.97 -27.21
CA GLN A 584 20.90 -20.92 -27.35
C GLN A 584 22.12 -21.29 -28.19
N GLY A 585 22.29 -22.55 -28.57
CA GLY A 585 23.35 -23.01 -29.47
C GLY A 585 24.73 -23.18 -28.82
N SER A 586 24.87 -23.01 -27.50
CA SER A 586 26.14 -23.22 -26.79
C SER A 586 26.01 -24.22 -25.65
N ASP A 587 26.96 -25.14 -25.55
CA ASP A 587 27.07 -26.08 -24.44
C ASP A 587 27.74 -25.41 -23.22
N ILE A 588 27.06 -25.47 -22.08
CA ILE A 588 27.52 -24.92 -20.80
C ILE A 588 27.84 -26.01 -19.76
N THR A 589 27.69 -27.29 -20.12
CA THR A 589 27.81 -28.45 -19.22
C THR A 589 29.12 -28.43 -18.44
N LYS A 590 30.23 -28.09 -19.11
CA LYS A 590 31.55 -27.98 -18.46
C LYS A 590 31.58 -26.96 -17.32
N ASN A 591 30.91 -25.83 -17.48
CA ASN A 591 30.87 -24.79 -16.45
C ASN A 591 29.94 -25.18 -15.29
N LEU A 592 28.88 -25.94 -15.58
CA LEU A 592 27.95 -26.44 -14.57
C LEU A 592 28.55 -27.53 -13.67
N LYS A 593 29.60 -28.22 -14.13
CA LYS A 593 30.32 -29.25 -13.36
C LYS A 593 31.28 -28.67 -12.31
N ASP A 594 31.60 -27.39 -12.38
CA ASP A 594 32.48 -26.70 -11.41
C ASP A 594 31.69 -26.32 -10.14
N ILE A 595 31.41 -27.33 -9.30
CA ILE A 595 30.54 -27.20 -8.12
C ILE A 595 31.40 -27.29 -6.85
N GLU A 596 31.80 -26.12 -6.35
CA GLU A 596 32.56 -25.97 -5.10
C GLU A 596 31.76 -26.34 -3.84
N THR A 597 30.43 -26.38 -3.91
CA THR A 597 29.53 -26.67 -2.77
C THR A 597 29.87 -27.99 -2.07
N PHE A 598 30.10 -29.07 -2.81
CA PHE A 598 30.41 -30.38 -2.20
C PHE A 598 31.73 -30.35 -1.40
N ALA A 599 32.72 -29.59 -1.89
CA ALA A 599 33.97 -29.40 -1.16
C ALA A 599 33.75 -28.61 0.13
N SER A 600 32.91 -27.57 0.11
CA SER A 600 32.59 -26.79 1.31
C SER A 600 31.84 -27.63 2.36
N TRP A 601 30.87 -28.46 1.97
CA TRP A 601 30.19 -29.38 2.89
C TRP A 601 31.13 -30.41 3.49
N PHE A 602 32.09 -30.93 2.70
CA PHE A 602 33.10 -31.84 3.23
C PHE A 602 33.99 -31.19 4.29
N VAL A 603 34.34 -29.90 4.11
CA VAL A 603 35.09 -29.13 5.11
C VAL A 603 34.27 -28.97 6.39
N GLU A 604 32.99 -28.59 6.30
CA GLU A 604 32.12 -28.46 7.47
C GLU A 604 31.93 -29.79 8.22
N ALA A 605 31.71 -30.88 7.49
CA ALA A 605 31.62 -32.22 8.07
C ALA A 605 32.94 -32.63 8.76
N THR A 606 34.09 -32.25 8.19
CA THR A 606 35.41 -32.49 8.80
C THR A 606 35.58 -31.68 10.09
N TRP A 607 35.18 -30.40 10.09
CA TRP A 607 35.21 -29.57 11.29
C TRP A 607 34.36 -30.17 12.40
N SER A 608 33.13 -30.56 12.09
CA SER A 608 32.20 -31.18 13.04
C SER A 608 32.76 -32.50 13.58
N ASN A 609 33.30 -33.36 12.72
CA ASN A 609 33.84 -34.66 13.13
C ASN A 609 35.08 -34.54 14.03
N ASN A 610 35.93 -33.54 13.78
CA ASN A 610 37.18 -33.36 14.53
C ASN A 610 37.03 -32.41 15.72
N GLY A 611 35.86 -31.80 15.92
CA GLY A 611 35.63 -30.77 16.94
C GLY A 611 36.40 -29.48 16.70
N TYR A 612 36.80 -29.22 15.44
CA TYR A 612 37.52 -28.00 15.07
C TYR A 612 36.55 -26.80 15.07
N ILE A 613 36.97 -25.71 15.70
CA ILE A 613 36.20 -24.46 15.74
C ILE A 613 36.95 -23.45 14.85
N PRO A 614 36.42 -23.11 13.67
CA PRO A 614 37.05 -22.15 12.77
C PRO A 614 36.98 -20.72 13.33
N SER A 615 37.82 -19.85 12.80
CA SER A 615 37.66 -18.40 13.01
C SER A 615 36.37 -17.89 12.32
N MET A 616 35.84 -16.72 12.71
CA MET A 616 34.66 -16.15 12.06
C MET A 616 34.86 -15.92 10.55
N HIS A 617 36.07 -15.51 10.14
CA HIS A 617 36.39 -15.27 8.73
C HIS A 617 36.46 -16.59 7.95
N GLU A 618 37.17 -17.58 8.49
CA GLU A 618 37.27 -18.92 7.90
C GLU A 618 35.91 -19.60 7.80
N TYR A 619 35.08 -19.48 8.84
CA TYR A 619 33.71 -19.98 8.81
C TYR A 619 32.89 -19.32 7.71
N LEU A 620 32.95 -18.00 7.58
CA LEU A 620 32.16 -17.29 6.56
C LEU A 620 32.61 -17.61 5.14
N ASP A 621 33.90 -17.81 4.90
CA ASP A 621 34.42 -18.16 3.57
C ASP A 621 33.89 -19.53 3.10
N ILE A 622 33.81 -20.52 4.00
CA ILE A 622 33.26 -21.85 3.70
C ILE A 622 31.73 -21.86 3.76
N GLY A 623 31.16 -21.27 4.82
CA GLY A 623 29.73 -21.23 5.08
C GLY A 623 28.93 -20.48 4.02
N ALA A 624 29.51 -19.44 3.43
CA ALA A 624 28.90 -18.75 2.29
C ALA A 624 28.78 -19.67 1.06
N ILE A 625 29.72 -20.58 0.86
CA ILE A 625 29.67 -21.55 -0.25
C ILE A 625 28.71 -22.71 0.10
N SER A 626 28.73 -23.19 1.34
CA SER A 626 27.94 -24.35 1.80
C SER A 626 26.43 -24.11 1.78
N ILE A 627 25.98 -22.87 1.94
CA ILE A 627 24.55 -22.52 1.79
C ILE A 627 24.02 -22.74 0.35
N ALA A 628 24.93 -22.95 -0.63
CA ALA A 628 24.64 -23.42 -1.98
C ALA A 628 23.73 -22.54 -2.85
N THR A 629 23.47 -21.29 -2.44
CA THR A 629 22.57 -20.40 -3.18
C THR A 629 23.08 -20.05 -4.57
N HIS A 630 24.40 -19.88 -4.73
CA HIS A 630 25.04 -19.67 -6.03
C HIS A 630 24.82 -20.85 -7.00
N THR A 631 24.92 -22.08 -6.49
CA THR A 631 24.70 -23.34 -7.25
C THR A 631 23.29 -23.45 -7.79
N ILE A 632 22.33 -22.82 -7.10
CA ILE A 632 20.92 -22.76 -7.53
C ILE A 632 20.70 -21.64 -8.56
N VAL A 633 21.21 -20.42 -8.32
CA VAL A 633 20.86 -19.25 -9.15
C VAL A 633 21.70 -19.07 -10.41
N LEU A 634 22.96 -19.51 -10.43
CA LEU A 634 23.86 -19.29 -11.56
C LEU A 634 23.47 -20.10 -12.81
N PRO A 635 23.13 -21.41 -12.72
CA PRO A 635 22.66 -22.17 -13.88
C PRO A 635 21.39 -21.55 -14.49
N ALA A 636 20.45 -21.18 -13.63
CA ALA A 636 19.21 -20.52 -14.00
C ALA A 636 19.44 -19.15 -14.70
N SER A 637 20.47 -18.41 -14.29
CA SER A 637 20.80 -17.09 -14.87
C SER A 637 21.20 -17.16 -16.35
N CYS A 638 21.65 -18.33 -16.83
CA CYS A 638 22.01 -18.53 -18.25
C CYS A 638 20.80 -18.45 -19.20
N PHE A 639 19.59 -18.65 -18.68
CA PHE A 639 18.35 -18.66 -19.45
C PHE A 639 17.60 -17.31 -19.44
N LEU A 640 18.14 -16.30 -18.75
CA LEU A 640 17.57 -14.96 -18.71
C LEU A 640 17.94 -14.14 -19.96
N ASN A 641 17.13 -13.12 -20.27
CA ASN A 641 17.37 -12.20 -21.39
C ASN A 641 17.51 -10.75 -20.90
N PRO A 642 18.65 -10.06 -21.12
CA PRO A 642 19.86 -10.55 -21.78
C PRO A 642 20.61 -11.59 -20.95
N LYS A 643 21.30 -12.48 -21.67
CA LYS A 643 21.93 -13.70 -21.15
C LYS A 643 23.18 -13.40 -20.34
N LEU A 644 23.49 -14.28 -19.39
CA LEU A 644 24.78 -14.28 -18.72
C LEU A 644 25.86 -14.82 -19.67
N PRO A 645 26.95 -14.09 -19.98
CA PRO A 645 28.04 -14.63 -20.76
C PRO A 645 28.74 -15.78 -20.02
N ASN A 646 29.04 -16.89 -20.71
CA ASN A 646 29.70 -18.10 -20.16
C ASN A 646 30.89 -17.89 -19.20
N PRO A 647 31.78 -16.88 -19.37
CA PRO A 647 32.89 -16.65 -18.43
C PRO A 647 32.46 -16.20 -17.02
N LYS A 648 31.19 -15.83 -16.83
CA LYS A 648 30.64 -15.25 -15.59
C LYS A 648 29.85 -16.25 -14.72
N LEU A 649 29.96 -17.56 -14.96
CA LEU A 649 29.37 -18.64 -14.15
C LEU A 649 30.15 -18.92 -12.84
N LYS A 650 30.87 -17.94 -12.29
CA LYS A 650 31.71 -18.10 -11.10
C LYS A 650 31.07 -17.44 -9.88
N CYS A 651 31.28 -18.04 -8.71
CA CYS A 651 30.91 -17.47 -7.40
C CYS A 651 31.62 -16.12 -7.09
N SER A 652 32.63 -15.73 -7.89
CA SER A 652 33.45 -14.53 -7.67
C SER A 652 32.71 -13.20 -7.74
N GLN A 653 31.48 -13.21 -8.25
CA GLN A 653 30.73 -11.99 -8.59
C GLN A 653 30.21 -11.37 -7.31
N THR A 654 30.35 -10.05 -7.16
CA THR A 654 30.04 -9.34 -5.90
C THR A 654 28.63 -9.62 -5.41
N ILE A 655 27.62 -9.50 -6.29
CA ILE A 655 26.23 -9.78 -5.93
C ILE A 655 25.98 -11.25 -5.57
N THR A 656 26.72 -12.19 -6.15
CA THR A 656 26.63 -13.63 -5.80
C THR A 656 27.25 -13.89 -4.44
N LYS A 657 28.40 -13.28 -4.13
CA LYS A 657 28.99 -13.32 -2.78
C LYS A 657 28.07 -12.72 -1.72
N LEU A 658 27.48 -11.57 -2.01
CA LEU A 658 26.51 -10.93 -1.12
C LEU A 658 25.30 -11.84 -0.88
N LEU A 659 24.79 -12.50 -1.92
CA LEU A 659 23.68 -13.45 -1.79
C LEU A 659 24.07 -14.60 -0.86
N MET A 660 25.20 -15.25 -1.13
CA MET A 660 25.74 -16.34 -0.32
C MET A 660 25.85 -15.96 1.16
N VAL A 661 26.58 -14.87 1.46
CA VAL A 661 26.79 -14.39 2.83
C VAL A 661 25.46 -14.04 3.51
N THR A 662 24.59 -13.26 2.86
CA THR A 662 23.30 -12.86 3.47
C THR A 662 22.40 -14.05 3.76
N THR A 663 22.38 -15.06 2.88
CA THR A 663 21.59 -16.28 3.10
C THR A 663 22.16 -17.19 4.18
N ARG A 664 23.48 -17.29 4.31
CA ARG A 664 24.16 -17.99 5.41
C ARG A 664 23.84 -17.35 6.75
N LEU A 665 24.01 -16.03 6.86
CA LEU A 665 23.72 -15.27 8.07
C LEU A 665 22.24 -15.34 8.48
N LEU A 666 21.32 -15.32 7.51
CA LEU A 666 19.88 -15.54 7.76
C LEU A 666 19.63 -16.91 8.40
N ASN A 667 20.26 -17.97 7.88
CA ASN A 667 20.13 -19.30 8.43
C ASN A 667 20.69 -19.36 9.85
N ASP A 668 21.94 -18.91 10.06
CA ASP A 668 22.63 -18.95 11.37
C ASP A 668 21.82 -18.31 12.50
N VAL A 669 21.25 -17.13 12.24
CA VAL A 669 20.44 -16.40 13.22
C VAL A 669 19.22 -17.20 13.68
N GLN A 670 18.68 -18.10 12.86
CA GLN A 670 17.51 -18.92 13.19
C GLN A 670 17.84 -20.36 13.57
N SER A 671 18.94 -20.92 13.06
CA SER A 671 19.29 -22.33 13.26
C SER A 671 20.21 -22.58 14.44
N TYR A 672 20.84 -21.54 15.02
CA TYR A 672 21.89 -21.69 16.06
C TYR A 672 21.48 -22.58 17.24
N GLN A 673 20.21 -22.55 17.65
CA GLN A 673 19.73 -23.36 18.77
C GLN A 673 19.78 -24.86 18.45
N LYS A 674 19.39 -25.23 17.22
CA LYS A 674 19.43 -26.60 16.71
C LYS A 674 20.88 -27.06 16.56
N GLU A 675 21.71 -26.26 15.90
CA GLU A 675 23.12 -26.59 15.69
C GLU A 675 23.88 -26.77 17.01
N ARG A 676 23.56 -25.96 18.02
CA ARG A 676 24.12 -26.12 19.38
C ARG A 676 23.76 -27.48 19.98
N LEU A 677 22.55 -27.98 19.77
CA LEU A 677 22.12 -29.31 20.25
C LEU A 677 22.80 -30.43 19.47
N ASP A 678 23.00 -30.22 18.18
CA ASP A 678 23.66 -31.18 17.27
C ASP A 678 25.20 -31.18 17.44
N GLY A 679 25.75 -30.32 18.30
CA GLY A 679 27.20 -30.16 18.49
C GLY A 679 27.90 -29.46 17.34
N LYS A 680 27.15 -28.86 16.42
CA LYS A 680 27.64 -28.11 15.27
C LYS A 680 27.92 -26.66 15.64
N THR A 681 28.72 -26.01 14.81
CA THR A 681 29.14 -24.62 14.99
C THR A 681 28.57 -23.75 13.88
N ASN A 682 28.10 -22.56 14.23
CA ASN A 682 27.69 -21.52 13.30
C ASN A 682 28.22 -20.14 13.72
N LEU A 683 27.99 -19.08 12.95
CA LEU A 683 28.60 -17.78 13.27
C LEU A 683 28.16 -17.21 14.63
N VAL A 684 26.89 -17.36 15.00
CA VAL A 684 26.37 -16.91 16.31
C VAL A 684 27.11 -17.62 17.45
N LEU A 685 27.29 -18.94 17.34
CA LEU A 685 27.97 -19.76 18.34
C LEU A 685 29.49 -19.51 18.37
N ILE A 686 30.12 -19.24 17.22
CA ILE A 686 31.56 -18.87 17.15
C ILE A 686 31.77 -17.54 17.87
N HIS A 687 30.95 -16.54 17.55
CA HIS A 687 31.04 -15.23 18.20
C HIS A 687 30.82 -15.35 19.71
N PHE A 688 29.77 -16.05 20.13
CA PHE A 688 29.46 -16.26 21.55
C PHE A 688 30.61 -16.93 22.32
N LYS A 689 31.30 -17.92 21.73
CA LYS A 689 32.48 -18.55 22.34
C LYS A 689 33.66 -17.59 22.52
N GLY A 690 33.80 -16.59 21.65
CA GLY A 690 34.82 -15.53 21.77
C GLY A 690 34.54 -14.53 22.89
N TYR A 691 33.28 -14.40 23.31
CA TYR A 691 32.82 -13.44 24.32
C TYR A 691 31.97 -14.13 25.40
N PRO A 692 32.54 -15.04 26.21
CA PRO A 692 31.78 -15.87 27.14
C PRO A 692 31.09 -15.11 28.30
N GLN A 693 31.34 -13.81 28.43
CA GLN A 693 30.70 -12.92 29.42
C GLN A 693 29.46 -12.20 28.87
N SER A 694 29.18 -12.28 27.56
CA SER A 694 27.99 -11.66 26.94
C SER A 694 26.81 -12.61 26.95
N GLU A 695 25.60 -12.09 26.71
CA GLU A 695 24.44 -12.95 26.45
C GLU A 695 24.48 -13.47 25.00
N ILE A 696 23.75 -14.55 24.70
CA ILE A 696 23.72 -15.08 23.33
C ILE A 696 22.96 -14.13 22.40
N GLU A 697 22.02 -13.37 22.96
CA GLU A 697 21.26 -12.30 22.33
C GLU A 697 22.18 -11.20 21.77
N ASP A 698 23.29 -10.88 22.44
CA ASP A 698 24.29 -9.92 21.95
C ASP A 698 24.97 -10.45 20.68
N SER A 699 25.29 -11.74 20.64
CA SER A 699 25.87 -12.40 19.45
C SER A 699 24.86 -12.48 18.31
N VAL A 700 23.58 -12.73 18.61
CA VAL A 700 22.50 -12.68 17.63
C VAL A 700 22.33 -11.26 17.06
N ALA A 701 22.39 -10.23 17.90
CA ALA A 701 22.30 -8.84 17.48
C ALA A 701 23.48 -8.43 16.59
N TYR A 702 24.70 -8.83 16.96
CA TYR A 702 25.91 -8.63 16.16
C TYR A 702 25.80 -9.25 14.76
N VAL A 703 25.39 -10.51 14.67
CA VAL A 703 25.21 -11.19 13.37
C VAL A 703 24.09 -10.55 12.55
N LYS A 704 23.00 -10.09 13.19
CA LYS A 704 21.91 -9.36 12.53
C LYS A 704 22.37 -8.01 11.96
N GLU A 705 23.25 -7.29 12.65
CA GLU A 705 23.80 -6.02 12.16
C GLU A 705 24.60 -6.23 10.86
N ILE A 706 25.49 -7.23 10.84
CA ILE A 706 26.24 -7.62 9.62
C ILE A 706 25.26 -8.01 8.51
N LEU A 707 24.23 -8.79 8.85
CA LEU A 707 23.23 -9.22 7.89
C LEU A 707 22.48 -8.04 7.25
N GLU A 708 21.99 -7.08 8.04
CA GLU A 708 21.27 -5.91 7.52
C GLU A 708 22.17 -5.05 6.62
N GLU A 709 23.44 -4.88 6.97
CA GLU A 709 24.41 -4.18 6.13
C GLU A 709 24.58 -4.87 4.77
N LYS A 710 24.83 -6.19 4.77
CA LYS A 710 25.00 -6.96 3.53
C LYS A 710 23.73 -7.06 2.70
N LYS A 711 22.55 -7.05 3.31
CA LYS A 711 21.26 -6.95 2.59
C LYS A 711 21.14 -5.63 1.83
N ARG A 712 21.56 -4.51 2.45
CA ARG A 712 21.54 -3.18 1.82
C ARG A 712 22.51 -3.10 0.64
N GLU A 713 23.73 -3.61 0.81
CA GLU A 713 24.72 -3.72 -0.28
C GLU A 713 24.17 -4.55 -1.46
N LEU A 714 23.54 -5.70 -1.18
CA LEU A 714 22.94 -6.56 -2.21
C LEU A 714 21.80 -5.85 -2.93
N LEU A 715 20.92 -5.19 -2.19
CA LEU A 715 19.79 -4.46 -2.75
C LEU A 715 20.25 -3.33 -3.67
N GLU A 716 21.27 -2.58 -3.25
CA GLU A 716 21.89 -1.53 -4.04
C GLU A 716 22.44 -2.08 -5.36
N HIS A 717 23.21 -3.16 -5.30
CA HIS A 717 23.72 -3.85 -6.50
C HIS A 717 22.59 -4.33 -7.41
N ALA A 718 21.52 -4.87 -6.82
CA ALA A 718 20.41 -5.45 -7.57
C ALA A 718 19.59 -4.42 -8.33
N LEU A 719 19.36 -3.25 -7.72
CA LEU A 719 18.50 -2.21 -8.28
C LEU A 719 19.25 -1.23 -9.17
N MET A 720 20.50 -0.88 -8.83
CA MET A 720 21.23 0.23 -9.48
C MET A 720 22.05 -0.26 -10.65
N ASP A 721 21.37 -0.43 -11.78
CA ASP A 721 21.94 -1.05 -12.98
C ASP A 721 23.13 -0.27 -13.54
N ASP A 722 23.06 1.06 -13.53
CA ASP A 722 24.09 1.95 -14.07
C ASP A 722 25.37 2.00 -13.22
N ARG A 723 25.32 1.55 -11.95
CA ARG A 723 26.46 1.61 -11.02
C ARG A 723 27.27 0.31 -10.98
N PHE A 724 26.64 -0.83 -11.26
CA PHE A 724 27.26 -2.15 -11.08
C PHE A 724 27.04 -3.03 -12.31
N ASN A 725 28.12 -3.25 -13.07
CA ASN A 725 28.11 -4.01 -14.34
C ASN A 725 28.49 -5.49 -14.17
N ASP A 726 28.41 -6.02 -12.95
CA ASP A 726 28.82 -7.39 -12.61
C ASP A 726 27.98 -8.42 -13.38
N LEU A 727 26.65 -8.24 -13.38
CA LEU A 727 25.67 -9.11 -14.03
C LEU A 727 24.53 -8.30 -14.70
N PRO A 728 23.90 -8.83 -15.75
CA PRO A 728 22.70 -8.22 -16.32
C PRO A 728 21.56 -8.05 -15.31
N LYS A 729 20.76 -6.98 -15.41
CA LYS A 729 19.64 -6.69 -14.50
C LYS A 729 18.72 -7.87 -14.20
N PRO A 730 18.25 -8.67 -15.18
CA PRO A 730 17.42 -9.83 -14.86
C PRO A 730 18.12 -10.85 -13.96
N CYS A 731 19.43 -11.07 -14.16
CA CYS A 731 20.22 -11.97 -13.32
C CYS A 731 20.33 -11.42 -11.90
N LYS A 732 20.56 -10.11 -11.76
CA LYS A 732 20.59 -9.43 -10.46
C LYS A 732 19.26 -9.51 -9.73
N LEU A 733 18.15 -9.37 -10.45
CA LEU A 733 16.80 -9.55 -9.90
C LEU A 733 16.55 -11.00 -9.46
N LEU A 734 17.06 -12.00 -10.18
CA LEU A 734 16.98 -13.41 -9.74
C LEU A 734 17.74 -13.64 -8.42
N HIS A 735 18.91 -13.02 -8.24
CA HIS A 735 19.65 -13.06 -6.97
C HIS A 735 18.84 -12.42 -5.83
N LEU A 736 18.27 -11.24 -6.07
CA LEU A 736 17.39 -10.57 -5.10
C LEU A 736 16.16 -11.42 -4.76
N SER A 737 15.58 -12.10 -5.74
CA SER A 737 14.48 -13.04 -5.52
C SER A 737 14.88 -14.25 -4.66
N CYS A 738 16.08 -14.80 -4.87
CA CYS A 738 16.62 -15.86 -4.02
C CYS A 738 16.82 -15.38 -2.57
N LEU A 739 17.37 -14.18 -2.34
CA LEU A 739 17.45 -13.61 -0.99
C LEU A 739 16.06 -13.50 -0.34
N LYS A 740 15.04 -13.04 -1.09
CA LYS A 740 13.67 -12.93 -0.57
C LYS A 740 13.09 -14.29 -0.15
N VAL A 741 13.41 -15.37 -0.86
CA VAL A 741 13.04 -16.74 -0.48
C VAL A 741 13.66 -17.13 0.86
N PHE A 742 14.97 -16.92 1.03
CA PHE A 742 15.64 -17.22 2.29
C PHE A 742 15.14 -16.36 3.44
N ARG A 743 14.78 -15.10 3.18
CA ARG A 743 14.10 -14.27 4.19
C ARG A 743 12.76 -14.87 4.59
N MET A 744 11.91 -15.27 3.63
CA MET A 744 10.67 -15.99 3.95
C MET A 744 10.95 -17.18 4.87
N PHE A 745 11.96 -18.00 4.56
CA PHE A 745 12.29 -19.18 5.36
C PHE A 745 12.90 -18.91 6.72
N PHE A 746 13.63 -17.81 6.91
CA PHE A 746 14.53 -17.61 8.07
C PHE A 746 14.47 -16.20 8.70
N ASN A 747 13.45 -15.37 8.45
CA ASN A 747 13.43 -14.02 9.04
C ASN A 747 12.69 -13.95 10.39
N SER A 748 11.85 -14.92 10.77
CA SER A 748 11.28 -15.03 12.13
C SER A 748 11.42 -16.37 12.84
N SER A 749 11.51 -17.44 12.06
CA SER A 749 11.73 -18.80 12.54
C SER A 749 12.28 -19.60 11.37
N ASN A 750 12.72 -20.83 11.61
CA ASN A 750 13.14 -21.75 10.55
C ASN A 750 11.91 -22.46 9.96
N LEU A 751 11.18 -21.77 9.07
CA LEU A 751 9.96 -22.29 8.44
C LEU A 751 10.26 -23.44 7.47
N PHE A 752 11.47 -23.50 6.92
CA PHE A 752 11.86 -24.53 5.97
C PHE A 752 11.93 -25.92 6.62
N ASP A 753 12.36 -26.00 7.89
CA ASP A 753 12.38 -27.25 8.64
C ASP A 753 10.96 -27.74 8.97
N SER A 754 9.99 -26.84 9.11
CA SER A 754 8.60 -27.21 9.40
C SER A 754 7.88 -27.87 8.21
N ASN A 755 7.12 -28.93 8.49
CA ASN A 755 6.27 -29.59 7.50
C ASN A 755 4.87 -28.98 7.37
N THR A 756 4.51 -28.03 8.24
CA THR A 756 3.14 -27.51 8.34
C THR A 756 3.03 -26.01 8.13
N GLU A 757 4.05 -25.24 8.50
CA GLU A 757 3.98 -23.76 8.56
C GLU A 757 3.70 -23.09 7.22
N LEU A 758 4.16 -23.66 6.09
CA LEU A 758 3.93 -23.10 4.75
C LEU A 758 2.82 -23.81 3.96
N LEU A 759 2.16 -24.82 4.53
CA LEU A 759 1.17 -25.62 3.79
C LEU A 759 -0.03 -24.80 3.33
N ASP A 760 -0.48 -23.85 4.14
CA ASP A 760 -1.60 -22.99 3.79
C ASP A 760 -1.22 -22.03 2.65
N ASP A 761 -0.02 -21.45 2.70
CA ASP A 761 0.52 -20.58 1.65
C ASP A 761 0.69 -21.34 0.32
N VAL A 762 1.21 -22.57 0.38
CA VAL A 762 1.31 -23.49 -0.77
C VAL A 762 -0.07 -23.78 -1.36
N LYS A 763 -1.06 -24.11 -0.51
CA LYS A 763 -2.43 -24.38 -0.95
C LYS A 763 -3.02 -23.19 -1.68
N LYS A 764 -2.84 -21.99 -1.13
CA LYS A 764 -3.36 -20.76 -1.72
C LYS A 764 -2.67 -20.41 -3.04
N ALA A 765 -1.34 -20.52 -3.11
CA ALA A 765 -0.60 -20.19 -4.32
C ALA A 765 -0.88 -21.17 -5.46
N ILE A 766 -0.94 -22.47 -5.18
CA ILE A 766 -0.93 -23.51 -6.21
C ILE A 766 -2.30 -24.14 -6.44
N TYR A 767 -3.15 -24.30 -5.43
CA TYR A 767 -4.35 -25.15 -5.54
C TYR A 767 -5.68 -24.42 -5.35
N ILE A 768 -5.75 -23.39 -4.51
CA ILE A 768 -7.00 -22.68 -4.20
C ILE A 768 -7.12 -21.47 -5.12
N PRO A 769 -8.08 -21.45 -6.06
CA PRO A 769 -8.25 -20.32 -6.96
C PRO A 769 -8.89 -19.13 -6.24
N PRO A 770 -8.60 -17.90 -6.70
CA PRO A 770 -9.21 -16.70 -6.17
C PRO A 770 -10.69 -16.60 -6.54
N GLU A 771 -11.52 -16.36 -5.53
CA GLU A 771 -12.94 -16.04 -5.74
C GLU A 771 -13.14 -14.52 -5.75
N TYR A 772 -13.67 -13.98 -6.86
CA TYR A 772 -14.16 -12.62 -6.93
C TYR A 772 -15.63 -12.64 -7.32
N GLN A 773 -16.50 -12.30 -6.37
CA GLN A 773 -17.92 -12.10 -6.63
C GLN A 773 -18.12 -10.63 -6.98
N ILE A 774 -18.59 -10.37 -8.20
CA ILE A 774 -19.16 -9.06 -8.57
C ILE A 774 -20.36 -8.86 -7.64
N SER A 775 -20.37 -7.78 -6.87
CA SER A 775 -21.53 -7.38 -6.07
C SER A 775 -22.75 -7.29 -7.00
N LYS A 776 -23.66 -8.25 -6.86
CA LYS A 776 -24.97 -8.14 -7.52
C LYS A 776 -25.71 -6.96 -6.88
N PRO A 777 -26.43 -6.13 -7.65
CA PRO A 777 -27.38 -5.20 -7.05
C PRO A 777 -28.38 -6.01 -6.23
N SER A 778 -28.48 -5.71 -4.93
CA SER A 778 -29.43 -6.33 -4.02
C SER A 778 -30.86 -6.05 -4.49
N LYS A 779 -31.73 -7.05 -4.31
CA LYS A 779 -33.16 -6.95 -4.67
C LYS A 779 -33.84 -5.83 -3.87
N PRO A 780 -34.82 -5.13 -4.46
CA PRO A 780 -35.54 -4.05 -3.77
C PRO A 780 -36.32 -4.60 -2.57
N ILE A 781 -36.19 -3.92 -1.44
CA ILE A 781 -37.06 -4.10 -0.28
C ILE A 781 -38.40 -3.46 -0.64
N LEU A 782 -39.50 -4.22 -0.50
CA LEU A 782 -40.85 -3.82 -0.88
C LEU A 782 -41.34 -2.59 -0.08
N PRO A 783 -42.12 -1.68 -0.69
CA PRO A 783 -42.62 -0.49 0.00
C PRO A 783 -43.83 -0.79 0.89
N PHE A 784 -43.91 -0.16 2.06
CA PHE A 784 -45.13 -0.08 2.88
C PHE A 784 -45.90 1.24 2.62
N PRO A 785 -47.24 1.25 2.79
CA PRO A 785 -48.11 2.22 2.14
C PRO A 785 -48.25 3.55 2.90
N SER A 786 -48.23 4.64 2.13
CA SER A 786 -48.33 6.04 2.53
C SER A 786 -49.70 6.46 3.09
N LYS A 787 -49.71 7.42 4.03
CA LYS A 787 -50.91 8.23 4.35
C LYS A 787 -50.71 9.72 4.06
N SER A 788 -51.52 10.16 3.09
CA SER A 788 -52.13 11.48 2.80
C SER A 788 -51.47 12.79 3.26
N GLU A 789 -51.18 13.62 2.26
CA GLU A 789 -50.86 15.05 2.31
C GLU A 789 -52.05 15.95 2.69
N LYS A 790 -51.77 17.13 3.25
CA LYS A 790 -52.52 18.37 2.93
C LYS A 790 -51.61 19.62 2.89
N LYS A 791 -51.77 20.32 1.75
CA LYS A 791 -51.40 21.68 1.31
C LYS A 791 -50.84 22.70 2.33
N LEU A 792 -49.80 23.43 1.90
CA LEU A 792 -49.81 24.89 1.98
C LEU A 792 -49.03 25.54 0.82
N SER A 793 -49.56 26.66 0.33
CA SER A 793 -49.19 27.36 -0.91
C SER A 793 -48.60 28.75 -0.65
N LYS A 794 -47.75 29.19 -1.59
CA LYS A 794 -47.42 30.58 -1.98
C LYS A 794 -46.70 31.48 -0.96
N VAL A 795 -45.37 31.49 -1.02
CA VAL A 795 -44.53 32.71 -1.00
C VAL A 795 -43.29 32.43 -1.87
N GLN A 796 -43.36 32.80 -3.15
CA GLN A 796 -42.26 32.63 -4.12
C GLN A 796 -41.69 34.02 -4.47
N ALA A 797 -40.36 34.11 -4.57
CA ALA A 797 -39.51 35.29 -4.85
C ALA A 797 -38.89 36.04 -3.66
N HIS A 798 -39.52 36.13 -2.48
CA HIS A 798 -38.90 36.84 -1.33
C HIS A 798 -37.79 36.05 -0.60
N GLN A 799 -37.82 34.70 -0.64
CA GLN A 799 -36.86 33.84 0.07
C GLN A 799 -35.47 33.79 -0.60
N VAL A 800 -35.39 33.88 -1.93
CA VAL A 800 -34.12 33.77 -2.67
C VAL A 800 -33.22 34.99 -2.43
N CYS A 801 -33.80 36.20 -2.49
CA CYS A 801 -33.12 37.43 -2.13
C CYS A 801 -32.76 37.50 -0.64
N HIS A 802 -33.60 36.97 0.26
CA HIS A 802 -33.33 36.96 1.70
C HIS A 802 -32.24 35.96 2.07
N PHE A 803 -32.08 34.84 1.35
CA PHE A 803 -30.99 33.88 1.55
C PHE A 803 -29.66 34.39 1.00
N ALA A 804 -29.66 35.02 -0.19
CA ALA A 804 -28.47 35.69 -0.73
C ALA A 804 -28.05 36.90 0.13
N LYS A 805 -29.02 37.64 0.70
CA LYS A 805 -28.78 38.63 1.76
C LYS A 805 -28.32 37.97 3.04
N TYR A 806 -28.86 36.83 3.46
CA TYR A 806 -28.49 36.16 4.71
C TYR A 806 -27.07 35.58 4.68
N VAL A 807 -26.65 34.96 3.58
CA VAL A 807 -25.25 34.53 3.35
C VAL A 807 -24.33 35.75 3.19
N GLY A 808 -24.82 36.85 2.58
CA GLY A 808 -24.11 38.13 2.49
C GLY A 808 -24.02 38.90 3.82
N ASP A 809 -25.05 38.83 4.67
CA ASP A 809 -25.24 39.49 5.97
C ASP A 809 -24.56 38.68 7.08
N ARG A 810 -24.39 37.36 6.91
CA ARG A 810 -23.39 36.54 7.64
C ARG A 810 -21.97 37.10 7.47
N ALA A 811 -21.68 37.79 6.36
CA ALA A 811 -20.38 38.40 6.08
C ALA A 811 -20.37 39.94 6.16
N ALA A 812 -21.49 40.61 6.49
CA ALA A 812 -21.62 42.08 6.44
C ALA A 812 -21.87 42.78 7.79
N ARG A 813 -21.92 42.04 8.92
CA ARG A 813 -22.06 42.64 10.26
C ARG A 813 -20.83 43.44 10.75
N SER A 814 -19.97 43.91 9.86
CA SER A 814 -18.84 44.79 10.15
C SER A 814 -19.06 46.28 9.82
N ALA A 815 -20.23 46.70 9.33
CA ALA A 815 -20.39 48.07 8.79
C ALA A 815 -21.09 49.12 9.68
N HIS A 816 -21.60 48.79 10.87
CA HIS A 816 -22.30 49.78 11.73
C HIS A 816 -21.86 49.76 13.19
N ARG A 817 -20.60 50.19 13.44
CA ARG A 817 -20.23 51.04 14.59
C ARG A 817 -19.07 51.96 14.19
N GLY A 818 -19.39 53.13 13.63
CA GLY A 818 -18.43 54.23 13.51
C GLY A 818 -18.19 54.91 14.87
N PRO A 819 -17.02 55.54 15.09
CA PRO A 819 -16.65 56.07 16.39
C PRO A 819 -17.41 57.37 16.69
N GLY A 820 -18.20 57.35 17.76
CA GLY A 820 -18.78 58.56 18.33
C GLY A 820 -17.67 59.42 18.95
N VAL A 821 -17.44 60.58 18.35
CA VAL A 821 -16.57 61.65 18.83
C VAL A 821 -17.10 62.17 20.18
N ALA A 822 -16.25 62.20 21.20
CA ALA A 822 -16.48 62.95 22.45
C ALA A 822 -15.36 63.99 22.63
N PRO A 823 -15.66 65.24 23.01
CA PRO A 823 -14.66 66.30 23.11
C PRO A 823 -13.95 66.35 24.47
N LEU A 824 -12.78 66.98 24.43
CA LEU A 824 -11.80 67.25 25.48
C LEU A 824 -12.27 68.12 26.65
N GLY A 825 -11.60 67.91 27.79
CA GLY A 825 -11.43 68.84 28.92
C GLY A 825 -11.73 68.16 30.26
N ALA A 826 -10.98 68.28 31.36
CA ALA A 826 -9.67 68.82 31.69
C ALA A 826 -9.45 68.51 33.20
N SER A 827 -8.24 68.06 33.57
CA SER A 827 -7.55 68.19 34.89
C SER A 827 -8.32 68.14 36.23
N GLY A 828 -7.79 67.35 37.16
CA GLY A 828 -7.63 67.84 38.55
C GLY A 828 -7.75 66.82 39.68
N ALA A 829 -6.59 66.37 40.17
CA ALA A 829 -6.27 66.07 41.56
C ALA A 829 -6.96 64.90 42.31
N ALA A 830 -6.10 63.97 42.74
CA ALA A 830 -6.24 63.07 43.89
C ALA A 830 -6.37 63.89 45.23
N PRO A 831 -6.49 63.29 46.46
CA PRO A 831 -6.23 61.89 46.79
C PRO A 831 -7.02 61.26 47.99
N ARG A 832 -6.64 60.00 48.27
CA ARG A 832 -6.47 59.31 49.59
C ARG A 832 -7.64 58.55 50.25
N ARG A 833 -7.29 57.28 50.48
CA ARG A 833 -7.40 56.43 51.69
C ARG A 833 -8.73 55.73 51.97
N GLY A 834 -8.58 54.44 52.28
CA GLY A 834 -9.57 53.48 52.73
C GLY A 834 -9.10 52.10 52.32
#